data_AF-A0A7R9FTD4-F1
#
_entry.id   AF-A0A7R9FTD4-F1
#
_cell.length_a   1.000
_cell.length_b   1.000
_cell.length_c   1.000
_cell.angle_alpha   90.00
_cell.angle_beta   90.00
_cell.angle_gamma   90.00
#
_symmetry.space_group_name_H-M   'P 1'
#
loop_
_entity.id
_entity.type
_entity.pdbx_description
1 polymer ?
#
loop_
_entity_poly.entity_id
_entity_poly.type
_entity_poly.pdbx_seq_one_letter_code
_entity_poly.pdbx_strand_id
1 'polypeptide(L)'
;EAFLANRQLPELGLVLFTFGNVSVVDRAKEVFAIKPSGIPYQDLSPEVMTVVDFDGNVVEGTLRPSSDTKTHAVLYRAWPLIGAITHTHSTYASSWAQSGRDIPIYGTTHADHNTVDIPCTLPMSDEMILGDYEYETGQQVLQCFEQRDLSYEAVEMVLIGSHAPFTWGKTAEKAVYNSAVLEQIAHMAWLTEQINPQTSRLKDALIQKHFERKHVIVIDLKKYEVWFVTGSQHLYGAAVLEQVAKNAQTIANYLNSQASIPVQIVFKPVVKTMEEITALCKEANHTENCAGLITWMHTFSPAKMWINGLKQLIKPTLHLHTQFNRDIPWSEIDMNFMNLNQSAHGDREYGYIVTRLGLNRKVVVGYWQDPNILGDINDWARAACAWQDWQGARFIRFGDNMRNVAVTEGDKIQAEIDFGYTVNTFAVGDLVKVIHQVSDDAINGLLQDYAEQYELAHNLTESGDAREALREAARIELGMEAFLQQENAKGFTNTFEDLHGMAQLPGIASQRLMAKGYGFAAEGDWKTAALIRAMKVMGAGLAGGCSFMEDYTYHFDPANPMVLGAHMLEVCPTIAAAKPRVEVHHLGIGGKAAPVRLVFNAKAGPALNASLLNMGNHFRLLVNTVKTVDAPHEMPKLPVARAFWQPNPDLKTACAAWIYAGGAHHTSYSQNVTTHMLDCFADISRCELVLIDEQTQLSQFRKELRWNEQAYAR
;
A
#
# COMPACT_ATOMS: atom_id res chain seq x y z
N GLU A 1 20.59 22.16 -3.17
CA GLU A 1 20.42 20.94 -2.35
C GLU A 1 21.71 20.14 -2.22
N ALA A 2 22.29 19.64 -3.32
CA ALA A 2 23.53 18.85 -3.29
C ALA A 2 24.70 19.47 -2.51
N PHE A 3 24.92 20.78 -2.62
CA PHE A 3 25.93 21.51 -1.84
C PHE A 3 25.72 21.34 -0.32
N LEU A 4 24.49 21.58 0.17
CA LEU A 4 24.16 21.50 1.59
C LEU A 4 24.35 20.08 2.11
N ALA A 5 23.96 19.08 1.33
CA ALA A 5 24.13 17.67 1.69
C ALA A 5 25.61 17.26 1.77
N ASN A 6 26.44 17.70 0.82
CA ASN A 6 27.88 17.44 0.86
C ASN A 6 28.55 18.08 2.10
N ARG A 7 28.08 19.26 2.53
CA ARG A 7 28.61 19.92 3.74
C ARG A 7 28.33 19.18 5.04
N GLN A 8 27.33 18.30 5.07
CA GLN A 8 27.03 17.49 6.25
C GLN A 8 28.00 16.32 6.43
N LEU A 9 28.61 15.81 5.35
CA LEU A 9 29.49 14.62 5.45
C LEU A 9 30.67 14.82 6.41
N PRO A 10 31.42 15.95 6.38
CA PRO A 10 32.49 16.20 7.34
C PRO A 10 31.97 16.43 8.76
N GLU A 11 30.81 17.10 8.91
CA GLU A 11 30.19 17.38 10.23
C GLU A 11 29.78 16.08 10.93
N LEU A 12 29.38 15.08 10.15
CA LEU A 12 29.03 13.73 10.61
C LEU A 12 30.24 12.77 10.70
N GLY A 13 31.45 13.24 10.36
CA GLY A 13 32.66 12.42 10.41
C GLY A 13 32.72 11.29 9.37
N LEU A 14 31.97 11.40 8.27
CA LEU A 14 31.86 10.32 7.26
C LEU A 14 32.94 10.38 6.18
N VAL A 15 33.72 11.46 6.12
CA VAL A 15 34.73 11.70 5.08
C VAL A 15 36.01 12.27 5.67
N LEU A 16 37.14 11.89 5.07
CA LEU A 16 38.46 12.45 5.35
C LEU A 16 38.96 13.19 4.09
N PHE A 17 39.38 14.44 4.24
CA PHE A 17 39.82 15.32 3.15
C PHE A 17 38.78 15.50 2.03
N THR A 18 39.03 15.00 0.82
CA THR A 18 38.20 15.23 -0.37
C THR A 18 37.34 14.02 -0.76
N PHE A 19 37.48 12.90 -0.05
CA PHE A 19 36.85 11.63 -0.38
C PHE A 19 35.34 11.65 -0.12
N GLY A 20 34.57 10.90 -0.92
CA GLY A 20 33.12 10.87 -0.87
C GLY A 20 32.44 12.05 -1.59
N ASN A 21 31.14 11.89 -1.81
CA ASN A 21 30.28 12.89 -2.42
C ASN A 21 28.80 12.59 -2.16
N VAL A 22 27.98 13.62 -2.29
CA VAL A 22 26.52 13.51 -2.43
C VAL A 22 26.12 14.05 -3.80
N SER A 23 25.20 13.37 -4.47
CA SER A 23 24.52 13.90 -5.64
C SER A 23 23.01 14.00 -5.45
N VAL A 24 22.37 14.91 -6.17
CA VAL A 24 20.92 15.16 -6.10
C VAL A 24 20.36 15.35 -7.51
N VAL A 25 19.27 14.65 -7.82
CA VAL A 25 18.68 14.59 -9.16
C VAL A 25 17.51 15.57 -9.35
N ASP A 26 17.48 16.25 -10.49
CA ASP A 26 16.32 16.96 -11.03
C ASP A 26 15.76 16.14 -12.21
N ARG A 27 14.76 15.30 -11.90
CA ARG A 27 14.14 14.40 -12.89
C ARG A 27 13.43 15.13 -14.01
N ALA A 28 12.88 16.32 -13.76
CA ALA A 28 12.16 17.09 -14.76
C ALA A 28 13.08 17.62 -15.86
N LYS A 29 14.37 17.78 -15.54
CA LYS A 29 15.41 18.24 -16.46
C LYS A 29 16.39 17.15 -16.87
N GLU A 30 16.20 15.92 -16.37
CA GLU A 30 17.07 14.77 -16.63
C GLU A 30 18.56 15.01 -16.27
N VAL A 31 18.81 15.77 -15.19
CA VAL A 31 20.15 16.11 -14.70
C VAL A 31 20.31 15.83 -13.23
N PHE A 32 21.55 15.74 -12.74
CA PHE A 32 21.86 15.74 -11.31
C PHE A 32 23.08 16.60 -10.99
N ALA A 33 23.08 17.21 -9.81
CA ALA A 33 24.23 17.97 -9.30
C ALA A 33 25.09 17.08 -8.40
N ILE A 34 26.42 17.11 -8.58
CA ILE A 34 27.40 16.31 -7.83
C ILE A 34 28.63 17.15 -7.46
N LYS A 35 29.30 16.77 -6.35
CA LYS A 35 30.54 17.43 -5.91
C LYS A 35 31.64 17.33 -6.98
N PRO A 36 32.36 18.42 -7.29
CA PRO A 36 33.51 18.38 -8.20
C PRO A 36 34.69 17.60 -7.59
N SER A 37 35.48 16.98 -8.45
CA SER A 37 36.67 16.23 -8.04
C SER A 37 37.77 17.16 -7.51
N GLY A 38 38.48 16.73 -6.47
CA GLY A 38 39.67 17.42 -5.95
C GLY A 38 39.42 18.69 -5.12
N ILE A 39 38.17 19.12 -4.95
CA ILE A 39 37.84 20.31 -4.12
C ILE A 39 37.65 19.91 -2.64
N PRO A 40 38.36 20.56 -1.70
CA PRO A 40 38.11 20.42 -0.26
C PRO A 40 36.70 20.88 0.13
N TYR A 41 36.05 20.19 1.08
CA TYR A 41 34.68 20.53 1.50
C TYR A 41 34.52 21.95 2.04
N GLN A 42 35.56 22.52 2.65
CA GLN A 42 35.56 23.90 3.16
C GLN A 42 35.49 24.96 2.04
N ASP A 43 35.96 24.60 0.85
CA ASP A 43 35.99 25.47 -0.33
C ASP A 43 34.81 25.19 -1.27
N LEU A 44 33.88 24.31 -0.85
CA LEU A 44 32.68 23.99 -1.60
C LEU A 44 31.68 25.15 -1.49
N SER A 45 31.03 25.49 -2.60
CA SER A 45 29.96 26.46 -2.67
C SER A 45 28.94 26.00 -3.72
N PRO A 46 27.70 26.54 -3.74
CA PRO A 46 26.72 26.22 -4.77
C PRO A 46 27.26 26.44 -6.20
N GLU A 47 28.06 27.48 -6.42
CA GLU A 47 28.56 27.91 -7.73
C GLU A 47 29.64 26.99 -8.30
N VAL A 48 30.32 26.22 -7.45
CA VAL A 48 31.37 25.28 -7.87
C VAL A 48 30.86 23.85 -8.02
N MET A 49 29.58 23.59 -7.74
CA MET A 49 28.97 22.28 -8.00
C MET A 49 28.91 22.01 -9.51
N THR A 50 29.01 20.73 -9.90
CA THR A 50 28.90 20.32 -11.30
C THR A 50 27.54 19.69 -11.53
N VAL A 51 26.82 20.13 -12.58
CA VAL A 51 25.57 19.52 -13.04
C VAL A 51 25.86 18.66 -14.26
N VAL A 52 25.38 17.43 -14.23
CA VAL A 52 25.59 16.45 -15.28
C VAL A 52 24.26 15.82 -15.71
N ASP A 53 24.17 15.34 -16.95
CA ASP A 53 23.05 14.55 -17.43
C ASP A 53 23.15 13.07 -16.99
N PHE A 54 22.16 12.25 -17.34
CA PHE A 54 22.17 10.82 -17.02
C PHE A 54 23.15 9.99 -17.85
N ASP A 55 23.81 10.57 -18.85
CA ASP A 55 24.92 9.95 -19.58
C ASP A 55 26.28 10.33 -18.95
N GLY A 56 26.27 11.17 -17.92
CA GLY A 56 27.46 11.64 -17.21
C GLY A 56 28.18 12.81 -17.89
N ASN A 57 27.56 13.45 -18.89
CA ASN A 57 28.11 14.64 -19.53
C ASN A 57 27.85 15.89 -18.68
N VAL A 58 28.82 16.80 -18.62
CA VAL A 58 28.66 18.07 -17.91
C VAL A 58 27.72 19.00 -18.67
N VAL A 59 26.63 19.38 -18.01
CA VAL A 59 25.61 20.32 -18.52
C VAL A 59 25.87 21.74 -17.99
N GLU A 60 26.31 21.85 -16.73
CA GLU A 60 26.63 23.13 -16.09
C GLU A 60 27.84 22.98 -15.14
N GLY A 61 28.71 24.00 -15.12
CA GLY A 61 29.95 24.03 -14.33
C GLY A 61 31.22 23.87 -15.18
N THR A 62 32.34 24.41 -14.68
CA THR A 62 33.65 24.39 -15.36
C THR A 62 34.64 23.41 -14.74
N LEU A 63 34.30 22.87 -13.57
CA LEU A 63 35.14 21.91 -12.84
C LEU A 63 34.81 20.48 -13.26
N ARG A 64 35.80 19.60 -13.11
CA ARG A 64 35.64 18.16 -13.38
C ARG A 64 34.69 17.54 -12.34
N PRO A 65 33.63 16.83 -12.75
CA PRO A 65 32.72 16.17 -11.83
C PRO A 65 33.42 15.02 -11.07
N SER A 66 32.79 14.49 -10.02
CA SER A 66 33.31 13.35 -9.24
C SER A 66 33.66 12.16 -10.15
N SER A 67 34.63 11.34 -9.75
CA SER A 67 34.89 10.04 -10.42
C SER A 67 33.65 9.16 -10.41
N ASP A 68 32.89 9.18 -9.32
CA ASP A 68 31.71 8.32 -9.12
C ASP A 68 30.47 8.74 -9.93
N THR A 69 30.60 9.76 -10.79
CA THR A 69 29.50 10.32 -11.58
C THR A 69 28.77 9.24 -12.38
N LYS A 70 29.51 8.32 -13.02
CA LYS A 70 28.91 7.25 -13.83
C LYS A 70 28.13 6.25 -12.99
N THR A 71 28.63 5.92 -11.80
CA THR A 71 27.90 5.06 -10.85
C THR A 71 26.56 5.67 -10.47
N HIS A 72 26.55 6.97 -10.13
CA HIS A 72 25.32 7.68 -9.76
C HIS A 72 24.35 7.76 -10.94
N ALA A 73 24.85 8.01 -12.15
CA ALA A 73 24.04 8.05 -13.36
C ALA A 73 23.33 6.72 -13.66
N VAL A 74 24.04 5.59 -13.53
CA VAL A 74 23.48 4.24 -13.67
C VAL A 74 22.35 4.02 -12.67
N LEU A 75 22.57 4.32 -11.39
CA LEU A 75 21.57 4.13 -10.34
C LEU A 75 20.36 5.04 -10.54
N TYR A 76 20.55 6.31 -10.89
CA TYR A 76 19.42 7.21 -11.19
C TYR A 76 18.60 6.70 -12.36
N ARG A 77 19.23 6.21 -13.42
CA ARG A 77 18.53 5.67 -14.59
C ARG A 77 17.72 4.43 -14.26
N ALA A 78 18.28 3.53 -13.45
CA ALA A 78 17.64 2.27 -13.10
C ALA A 78 16.53 2.45 -12.05
N TRP A 79 16.73 3.34 -11.08
CA TRP A 79 15.83 3.48 -9.93
C TRP A 79 15.13 4.85 -9.95
N PRO A 80 13.88 4.94 -10.43
CA PRO A 80 13.20 6.21 -10.65
C PRO A 80 12.85 6.97 -9.36
N LEU A 81 12.78 6.29 -8.23
CA LEU A 81 12.32 6.86 -6.95
C LEU A 81 13.43 7.43 -6.08
N ILE A 82 14.70 7.21 -6.42
CA ILE A 82 15.82 7.82 -5.68
C ILE A 82 15.97 9.29 -6.10
N GLY A 83 16.05 10.17 -5.10
CA GLY A 83 16.24 11.61 -5.26
C GLY A 83 17.67 12.07 -4.97
N ALA A 84 18.43 11.29 -4.21
CA ALA A 84 19.83 11.55 -3.91
C ALA A 84 20.62 10.27 -3.62
N ILE A 85 21.94 10.34 -3.84
CA ILE A 85 22.89 9.25 -3.58
C ILE A 85 24.09 9.83 -2.80
N THR A 86 24.52 9.13 -1.76
CA THR A 86 25.69 9.46 -0.94
C THR A 86 26.71 8.33 -1.01
N HIS A 87 27.94 8.68 -1.35
CA HIS A 87 29.12 7.82 -1.33
C HIS A 87 30.14 8.36 -0.31
N THR A 88 30.67 7.48 0.54
CA THR A 88 31.63 7.85 1.59
C THR A 88 32.74 6.81 1.69
N HIS A 89 33.84 7.16 2.35
CA HIS A 89 34.87 6.22 2.78
C HIS A 89 34.94 6.19 4.31
N SER A 90 33.76 6.09 4.94
CA SER A 90 33.65 6.04 6.39
C SER A 90 34.28 4.74 6.93
N THR A 91 34.90 4.82 8.10
CA THR A 91 35.92 3.84 8.52
C THR A 91 35.36 2.44 8.64
N TYR A 92 34.22 2.27 9.31
CA TYR A 92 33.66 0.95 9.57
C TYR A 92 32.96 0.38 8.35
N ALA A 93 32.15 1.17 7.64
CA ALA A 93 31.49 0.72 6.41
C ALA A 93 32.50 0.28 5.34
N SER A 94 33.57 1.05 5.12
CA SER A 94 34.66 0.65 4.22
C SER A 94 35.42 -0.59 4.73
N SER A 95 35.62 -0.75 6.04
CA SER A 95 36.26 -1.95 6.60
C SER A 95 35.42 -3.21 6.35
N TRP A 96 34.09 -3.11 6.48
CA TRP A 96 33.18 -4.20 6.13
C TRP A 96 33.20 -4.51 4.64
N ALA A 97 33.19 -3.48 3.78
CA ALA A 97 33.32 -3.64 2.34
C ALA A 97 34.60 -4.39 1.94
N GLN A 98 35.73 -4.06 2.59
CA GLN A 98 37.01 -4.75 2.41
C GLN A 98 37.01 -6.20 2.91
N SER A 99 36.14 -6.54 3.86
CA SER A 99 35.98 -7.92 4.33
C SER A 99 35.20 -8.80 3.35
N GLY A 100 34.49 -8.21 2.37
CA GLY A 100 33.66 -8.93 1.41
C GLY A 100 32.45 -9.63 2.04
N ARG A 101 31.96 -9.13 3.19
CA ARG A 101 30.83 -9.70 3.93
C ARG A 101 29.69 -8.70 4.05
N ASP A 102 28.47 -9.22 3.96
CA ASP A 102 27.27 -8.50 4.39
C ASP A 102 27.39 -8.10 5.87
N ILE A 103 26.79 -6.98 6.26
CA ILE A 103 26.69 -6.60 7.67
C ILE A 103 25.45 -7.30 8.26
N PRO A 104 25.63 -8.25 9.21
CA PRO A 104 24.49 -8.97 9.77
C PRO A 104 23.67 -8.11 10.73
N ILE A 105 22.36 -8.36 10.78
CA ILE A 105 21.50 -7.71 11.78
C ILE A 105 21.72 -8.37 13.15
N TYR A 106 22.53 -7.75 14.00
CA TYR A 106 22.81 -8.26 15.35
C TYR A 106 21.92 -7.65 16.45
N GLY A 107 21.39 -6.45 16.24
CA GLY A 107 20.62 -5.73 17.24
C GLY A 107 19.39 -5.03 16.68
N THR A 108 18.57 -4.51 17.58
CA THR A 108 17.35 -3.79 17.23
C THR A 108 17.61 -2.50 16.47
N THR A 109 18.75 -1.84 16.68
CA THR A 109 19.18 -0.67 15.90
C THR A 109 19.41 -1.00 14.42
N HIS A 110 19.91 -2.21 14.11
CA HIS A 110 19.98 -2.70 12.73
C HIS A 110 18.59 -2.95 12.16
N ALA A 111 17.74 -3.64 12.92
CA ALA A 111 16.37 -4.00 12.53
C ALA A 111 15.43 -2.80 12.33
N ASP A 112 15.70 -1.70 13.03
CA ASP A 112 15.02 -0.42 12.89
C ASP A 112 15.18 0.21 11.49
N HIS A 113 16.12 -0.28 10.66
CA HIS A 113 16.45 0.27 9.34
C HIS A 113 16.41 -0.76 8.20
N ASN A 114 16.66 -2.04 8.48
CA ASN A 114 16.65 -3.08 7.45
C ASN A 114 15.98 -4.37 7.98
N THR A 115 15.25 -5.08 7.11
CA THR A 115 14.72 -6.42 7.39
C THR A 115 15.67 -7.55 6.99
N VAL A 116 16.66 -7.22 6.15
CA VAL A 116 17.69 -8.13 5.64
C VAL A 116 19.07 -7.59 5.98
N ASP A 117 20.07 -8.46 5.93
CA ASP A 117 21.46 -8.05 6.14
C ASP A 117 21.89 -7.06 5.04
N ILE A 118 22.76 -6.10 5.40
CA ILE A 118 23.17 -5.05 4.46
C ILE A 118 24.09 -5.69 3.42
N PRO A 119 23.70 -5.66 2.13
CA PRO A 119 24.41 -6.41 1.11
C PRO A 119 25.81 -5.84 0.87
N CYS A 120 26.79 -6.72 0.78
CA CYS A 120 28.09 -6.44 0.18
C CYS A 120 28.14 -7.10 -1.20
N THR A 121 28.47 -6.32 -2.22
CA THR A 121 28.77 -6.88 -3.54
C THR A 121 30.04 -7.74 -3.45
N LEU A 122 30.15 -8.73 -4.34
CA LEU A 122 31.42 -9.42 -4.53
C LEU A 122 32.49 -8.44 -5.07
N PRO A 123 33.79 -8.70 -4.86
CA PRO A 123 34.82 -7.96 -5.58
C PRO A 123 34.57 -7.99 -7.10
N MET A 124 34.77 -6.84 -7.75
CA MET A 124 34.55 -6.70 -9.19
C MET A 124 35.41 -7.69 -9.99
N SER A 125 34.85 -8.27 -11.05
CA SER A 125 35.57 -9.22 -11.90
C SER A 125 36.62 -8.52 -12.76
N ASP A 126 37.66 -9.26 -13.17
CA ASP A 126 38.73 -8.74 -14.06
C ASP A 126 38.16 -8.14 -15.37
N GLU A 127 37.09 -8.74 -15.91
CA GLU A 127 36.42 -8.25 -17.12
C GLU A 127 35.77 -6.88 -16.91
N MET A 128 35.05 -6.70 -15.80
CA MET A 128 34.42 -5.42 -15.44
C MET A 128 35.47 -4.36 -15.10
N ILE A 129 36.60 -4.75 -14.48
CA ILE A 129 37.73 -3.84 -14.17
C ILE A 129 38.39 -3.30 -15.45
N LEU A 130 38.50 -4.13 -16.50
CA LEU A 130 39.05 -3.70 -17.79
C LEU A 130 38.10 -2.77 -18.57
N GLY A 131 36.81 -2.77 -18.22
CA GLY A 131 35.80 -1.89 -18.76
C GLY A 131 35.82 -0.49 -18.15
N ASP A 132 34.64 0.15 -18.14
CA ASP A 132 34.45 1.47 -17.52
C ASP A 132 34.17 1.30 -16.03
N TYR A 133 35.22 1.26 -15.22
CA TYR A 133 35.18 0.89 -13.79
C TYR A 133 34.04 1.54 -13.00
N GLU A 134 33.81 2.85 -13.16
CA GLU A 134 32.76 3.55 -12.41
C GLU A 134 31.35 3.24 -12.94
N TYR A 135 31.19 3.01 -14.24
CA TYR A 135 29.92 2.52 -14.81
C TYR A 135 29.63 1.10 -14.33
N GLU A 136 30.64 0.22 -14.37
CA GLU A 136 30.54 -1.18 -13.95
C GLU A 136 30.28 -1.32 -12.44
N THR A 137 30.75 -0.36 -11.63
CA THR A 137 30.39 -0.30 -10.21
C THR A 137 28.88 -0.12 -10.02
N GLY A 138 28.23 0.72 -10.85
CA GLY A 138 26.78 0.88 -10.83
C GLY A 138 26.06 -0.40 -11.25
N GLN A 139 26.52 -1.04 -12.32
CA GLN A 139 25.96 -2.31 -12.82
C GLN A 139 26.10 -3.43 -11.79
N GLN A 140 27.21 -3.47 -11.07
CA GLN A 140 27.44 -4.44 -10.00
C GLN A 140 26.42 -4.30 -8.87
N VAL A 141 26.05 -3.08 -8.50
CA VAL A 141 24.97 -2.85 -7.51
C VAL A 141 23.64 -3.38 -8.03
N LEU A 142 23.27 -3.05 -9.27
CA LEU A 142 22.02 -3.51 -9.87
C LEU A 142 21.94 -5.04 -9.94
N GLN A 143 23.02 -5.69 -10.38
CA GLN A 143 23.12 -7.15 -10.43
C GLN A 143 23.00 -7.80 -9.05
N CYS A 144 23.64 -7.21 -8.02
CA CYS A 144 23.54 -7.69 -6.64
C CYS A 144 22.09 -7.67 -6.14
N PHE A 145 21.38 -6.56 -6.40
CA PHE A 145 19.98 -6.42 -6.00
C PHE A 145 19.06 -7.36 -6.77
N GLU A 146 19.25 -7.51 -8.08
CA GLU A 146 18.48 -8.43 -8.92
C GLU A 146 18.69 -9.90 -8.52
N GLN A 147 19.94 -10.33 -8.35
CA GLN A 147 20.27 -11.73 -8.00
C GLN A 147 19.76 -12.14 -6.61
N ARG A 148 19.65 -11.17 -5.70
CA ARG A 148 19.25 -11.40 -4.31
C ARG A 148 17.78 -11.06 -4.05
N ASP A 149 17.03 -10.71 -5.09
CA ASP A 149 15.62 -10.28 -5.01
C ASP A 149 15.41 -9.17 -3.96
N LEU A 150 16.30 -8.18 -3.96
CA LEU A 150 16.28 -7.06 -3.02
C LEU A 150 15.58 -5.85 -3.64
N SER A 151 14.70 -5.22 -2.86
CA SER A 151 14.11 -3.93 -3.22
C SER A 151 15.02 -2.78 -2.78
N TYR A 152 15.43 -1.93 -3.72
CA TYR A 152 16.16 -0.69 -3.42
C TYR A 152 15.34 0.32 -2.64
N GLU A 153 14.01 0.18 -2.59
CA GLU A 153 13.14 1.01 -1.75
C GLU A 153 13.10 0.51 -0.29
N ALA A 154 13.36 -0.79 -0.07
CA ALA A 154 13.38 -1.40 1.26
C ALA A 154 14.78 -1.44 1.87
N VAL A 155 15.82 -1.54 1.03
CA VAL A 155 17.23 -1.58 1.42
C VAL A 155 17.93 -0.40 0.76
N GLU A 156 18.15 0.68 1.51
CA GLU A 156 18.64 1.95 0.97
C GLU A 156 20.18 2.12 1.07
N MET A 157 20.89 0.99 1.20
CA MET A 157 22.33 0.96 1.49
C MET A 157 22.99 -0.31 0.95
N VAL A 158 24.22 -0.17 0.44
CA VAL A 158 25.03 -1.27 -0.09
C VAL A 158 26.51 -1.02 0.17
N LEU A 159 27.28 -2.09 0.36
CA LEU A 159 28.73 -2.07 0.36
C LEU A 159 29.26 -2.58 -0.97
N ILE A 160 30.27 -1.90 -1.54
CA ILE A 160 30.96 -2.39 -2.73
C ILE A 160 32.20 -3.18 -2.30
N GLY A 161 32.27 -4.47 -2.63
CA GLY A 161 33.35 -5.36 -2.23
C GLY A 161 34.73 -4.77 -2.53
N SER A 162 35.59 -4.71 -1.51
CA SER A 162 36.94 -4.11 -1.57
C SER A 162 37.00 -2.60 -1.87
N HIS A 163 35.88 -1.89 -1.86
CA HIS A 163 35.80 -0.45 -2.13
C HIS A 163 35.19 0.31 -0.95
N ALA A 164 33.93 0.72 -1.05
CA ALA A 164 33.28 1.62 -0.10
C ALA A 164 31.74 1.58 -0.22
N PRO A 165 31.01 2.18 0.74
CA PRO A 165 29.55 2.19 0.73
C PRO A 165 28.92 3.14 -0.29
N PHE A 166 27.72 2.78 -0.75
CA PHE A 166 26.76 3.69 -1.37
C PHE A 166 25.43 3.62 -0.62
N THR A 167 24.80 4.77 -0.43
CA THR A 167 23.49 4.91 0.21
C THR A 167 22.64 5.88 -0.59
N TRP A 168 21.32 5.74 -0.53
CA TRP A 168 20.41 6.60 -1.27
C TRP A 168 19.16 6.94 -0.47
N GLY A 169 18.36 7.85 -1.00
CA GLY A 169 17.08 8.23 -0.41
C GLY A 169 16.26 9.08 -1.37
N LYS A 170 14.98 9.30 -1.02
CA LYS A 170 14.08 10.19 -1.78
C LYS A 170 14.50 11.67 -1.74
N THR A 171 15.29 12.05 -0.74
CA THR A 171 15.82 13.40 -0.55
C THR A 171 17.30 13.34 -0.23
N ALA A 172 18.02 14.46 -0.43
CA ALA A 172 19.44 14.54 -0.07
C ALA A 172 19.69 14.31 1.42
N GLU A 173 18.82 14.84 2.27
CA GLU A 173 18.86 14.62 3.72
C GLU A 173 18.75 13.14 4.07
N LYS A 174 17.82 12.41 3.44
CA LYS A 174 17.64 10.98 3.69
C LYS A 174 18.83 10.15 3.23
N ALA A 175 19.43 10.48 2.08
CA ALA A 175 20.62 9.78 1.58
C ALA A 175 21.82 9.97 2.54
N VAL A 176 22.04 11.19 3.04
CA VAL A 176 23.09 11.47 4.03
C VAL A 176 22.80 10.77 5.36
N TYR A 177 21.56 10.81 5.83
CA TYR A 177 21.12 10.10 7.02
C TYR A 177 21.41 8.60 6.93
N ASN A 178 21.06 7.97 5.80
CA ASN A 178 21.30 6.55 5.57
C ASN A 178 22.81 6.22 5.58
N SER A 179 23.67 7.10 5.07
CA SER A 179 25.13 6.96 5.16
C SER A 179 25.63 7.01 6.61
N ALA A 180 25.11 7.94 7.42
CA ALA A 180 25.46 8.04 8.83
C ALA A 180 25.01 6.81 9.63
N VAL A 181 23.79 6.33 9.36
CA VAL A 181 23.23 5.11 9.96
C VAL A 181 24.08 3.90 9.58
N LEU A 182 24.43 3.74 8.30
CA LEU A 182 25.26 2.65 7.81
C LEU A 182 26.60 2.58 8.54
N GLU A 183 27.28 3.71 8.72
CA GLU A 183 28.55 3.76 9.46
C GLU A 183 28.38 3.31 10.92
N GLN A 184 27.32 3.76 11.60
CA GLN A 184 27.09 3.39 12.99
C GLN A 184 26.73 1.92 13.16
N ILE A 185 25.88 1.37 12.30
CA ILE A 185 25.50 -0.05 12.39
C ILE A 185 26.65 -0.98 11.95
N ALA A 186 27.52 -0.53 11.04
CA ALA A 186 28.77 -1.20 10.70
C ALA A 186 29.74 -1.21 11.91
N HIS A 187 29.88 -0.08 12.60
CA HIS A 187 30.69 0.03 13.82
C HIS A 187 30.18 -0.91 14.93
N MET A 188 28.86 -0.90 15.18
CA MET A 188 28.24 -1.77 16.17
C MET A 188 28.41 -3.25 15.82
N ALA A 189 28.24 -3.62 14.54
CA ALA A 189 28.44 -5.00 14.10
C ALA A 189 29.89 -5.45 14.30
N TRP A 190 30.86 -4.60 13.95
CA TRP A 190 32.28 -4.88 14.18
C TRP A 190 32.59 -5.08 15.67
N LEU A 191 32.14 -4.16 16.55
CA LEU A 191 32.30 -4.31 18.00
C LEU A 191 31.62 -5.57 18.53
N THR A 192 30.43 -5.91 18.03
CA THR A 192 29.69 -7.11 18.45
C THR A 192 30.50 -8.37 18.14
N GLU A 193 31.06 -8.48 16.93
CA GLU A 193 31.89 -9.62 16.54
C GLU A 193 33.22 -9.67 17.31
N GLN A 194 33.80 -8.52 17.69
CA GLN A 194 34.99 -8.48 18.57
C GLN A 194 34.68 -8.96 19.99
N ILE A 195 33.51 -8.60 20.53
CA ILE A 195 33.09 -8.99 21.88
C ILE A 195 32.68 -10.47 21.93
N ASN A 196 31.93 -10.94 20.94
CA ASN A 196 31.50 -12.33 20.82
C ASN A 196 31.53 -12.78 19.35
N PRO A 197 32.62 -13.43 18.90
CA PRO A 197 32.74 -13.94 17.54
C PRO A 197 31.71 -15.01 17.16
N GLN A 198 31.02 -15.61 18.14
CA GLN A 198 29.97 -16.61 17.94
C GLN A 198 28.55 -16.02 18.07
N THR A 199 28.42 -14.70 18.04
CA THR A 199 27.10 -14.05 18.08
C THR A 199 26.23 -14.52 16.92
N SER A 200 24.93 -14.69 17.18
CA SER A 200 23.96 -15.06 16.16
C SER A 200 23.24 -13.83 15.63
N ARG A 201 22.83 -13.88 14.36
CA ARG A 201 21.89 -12.92 13.77
C ARG A 201 20.60 -12.84 14.63
N LEU A 202 20.00 -11.65 14.68
CA LEU A 202 18.75 -11.40 15.38
C LEU A 202 17.63 -12.27 14.79
N LYS A 203 16.69 -12.72 15.63
CA LYS A 203 15.55 -13.53 15.19
C LYS A 203 14.66 -12.73 14.24
N ASP A 204 14.24 -13.33 13.12
CA ASP A 204 13.39 -12.68 12.11
C ASP A 204 12.13 -12.04 12.69
N ALA A 205 11.46 -12.73 13.62
CA ALA A 205 10.28 -12.17 14.30
C ALA A 205 10.56 -10.87 15.06
N LEU A 206 11.78 -10.73 15.63
CA LEU A 206 12.18 -9.51 16.33
C LEU A 206 12.66 -8.43 15.35
N ILE A 207 13.29 -8.82 14.24
CA ILE A 207 13.65 -7.93 13.14
C ILE A 207 12.39 -7.25 12.59
N GLN A 208 11.41 -8.07 12.20
CA GLN A 208 10.16 -7.61 11.63
C GLN A 208 9.43 -6.68 12.61
N LYS A 209 9.35 -7.07 13.89
CA LYS A 209 8.72 -6.24 14.93
C LYS A 209 9.38 -4.87 15.09
N HIS A 210 10.70 -4.77 14.96
CA HIS A 210 11.41 -3.50 15.06
C HIS A 210 11.29 -2.66 13.79
N PHE A 211 11.39 -3.30 12.63
CA PHE A 211 11.21 -2.64 11.35
C PHE A 211 9.81 -2.03 11.23
N GLU A 212 8.76 -2.77 11.54
CA GLU A 212 7.35 -2.34 11.48
C GLU A 212 6.98 -1.23 12.48
N ARG A 213 7.79 -1.01 13.53
CA ARG A 213 7.57 0.12 14.46
C ARG A 213 7.90 1.46 13.82
N LYS A 214 8.99 1.49 13.03
CA LYS A 214 9.49 2.70 12.37
C LYS A 214 9.03 2.85 10.93
N HIS A 215 8.61 1.75 10.32
CA HIS A 215 8.12 1.71 8.95
C HIS A 215 6.63 1.38 8.98
N VAL A 216 5.84 2.27 8.35
CA VAL A 216 4.41 2.10 8.12
C VAL A 216 4.15 0.65 7.68
N ILE A 217 3.19 -0.05 8.28
CA ILE A 217 2.76 -1.37 7.81
C ILE A 217 2.36 -1.21 6.33
N VAL A 218 3.26 -1.60 5.44
CA VAL A 218 3.00 -1.57 4.00
C VAL A 218 2.13 -2.77 3.72
N ILE A 219 0.91 -2.54 3.23
CA ILE A 219 0.08 -3.62 2.72
C ILE A 219 0.75 -4.12 1.45
N ASP A 220 1.51 -5.20 1.57
CA ASP A 220 2.11 -5.87 0.43
C ASP A 220 1.10 -6.83 -0.21
N LEU A 221 0.76 -6.56 -1.47
CA LEU A 221 -0.13 -7.41 -2.26
C LEU A 221 0.63 -8.56 -2.94
N LYS A 222 1.97 -8.50 -3.07
CA LYS A 222 2.77 -9.54 -3.70
C LYS A 222 2.87 -10.82 -2.87
N LYS A 223 2.53 -10.78 -1.59
CA LYS A 223 2.37 -11.99 -0.77
C LYS A 223 1.18 -12.87 -1.19
N TYR A 224 0.21 -12.31 -1.92
CA TYR A 224 -0.96 -13.05 -2.39
C TYR A 224 -0.70 -13.69 -3.75
N GLU A 225 -1.26 -14.88 -3.93
CA GLU A 225 -1.24 -15.63 -5.18
C GLU A 225 -2.61 -15.59 -5.85
N VAL A 226 -2.63 -15.42 -7.17
CA VAL A 226 -3.78 -15.68 -8.02
C VAL A 226 -3.42 -16.81 -8.98
N TRP A 227 -4.21 -17.88 -8.95
CA TRP A 227 -3.91 -19.08 -9.72
C TRP A 227 -4.44 -18.98 -11.13
N PHE A 228 -3.57 -19.15 -12.13
CA PHE A 228 -3.95 -19.21 -13.53
C PHE A 228 -4.26 -20.65 -13.94
N VAL A 229 -5.53 -20.96 -14.15
CA VAL A 229 -6.06 -22.31 -14.38
C VAL A 229 -6.59 -22.41 -15.80
N THR A 230 -6.03 -23.34 -16.59
CA THR A 230 -6.43 -23.54 -17.98
C THR A 230 -7.19 -24.85 -18.16
N GLY A 231 -8.36 -24.78 -18.80
CA GLY A 231 -9.22 -25.93 -19.08
C GLY A 231 -8.99 -26.57 -20.44
N SER A 232 -9.02 -27.91 -20.49
CA SER A 232 -9.00 -28.72 -21.70
C SER A 232 -9.71 -30.08 -21.52
N GLN A 233 -9.40 -31.06 -22.37
CA GLN A 233 -9.84 -32.46 -22.29
C GLN A 233 -8.85 -33.39 -23.02
N HIS A 234 -8.85 -34.68 -22.68
CA HIS A 234 -7.91 -35.67 -23.24
C HIS A 234 -8.10 -35.98 -24.73
N LEU A 235 -9.26 -35.70 -25.31
CA LEU A 235 -9.60 -36.07 -26.69
C LEU A 235 -8.71 -35.41 -27.75
N TYR A 236 -8.02 -34.32 -27.41
CA TYR A 236 -7.16 -33.60 -28.34
C TYR A 236 -5.76 -34.19 -28.51
N GLY A 237 -5.40 -35.21 -27.72
CA GLY A 237 -4.09 -35.86 -27.78
C GLY A 237 -2.96 -35.09 -27.09
N ALA A 238 -1.86 -35.78 -26.82
CA ALA A 238 -0.77 -35.27 -25.99
C ALA A 238 -0.11 -34.00 -26.56
N ALA A 239 0.17 -33.97 -27.87
CA ALA A 239 0.83 -32.84 -28.51
C ALA A 239 0.03 -31.53 -28.40
N VAL A 240 -1.30 -31.59 -28.54
CA VAL A 240 -2.16 -30.41 -28.36
C VAL A 240 -2.15 -29.96 -26.91
N LEU A 241 -2.22 -30.89 -25.96
CA LEU A 241 -2.19 -30.58 -24.53
C LEU A 241 -0.86 -29.97 -24.07
N GLU A 242 0.26 -30.43 -24.61
CA GLU A 242 1.58 -29.81 -24.40
C GLU A 242 1.61 -28.37 -24.92
N GLN A 243 1.04 -28.13 -26.11
CA GLN A 243 0.94 -26.78 -26.67
C GLN A 243 0.00 -25.87 -25.86
N VAL A 244 -1.13 -26.40 -25.36
CA VAL A 244 -2.03 -25.68 -24.44
C VAL A 244 -1.28 -25.29 -23.17
N ALA A 245 -0.53 -26.21 -22.55
CA ALA A 245 0.24 -25.95 -21.35
C ALA A 245 1.31 -24.88 -21.59
N LYS A 246 2.03 -24.95 -22.72
CA LYS A 246 3.03 -23.94 -23.11
C LYS A 246 2.40 -22.55 -23.31
N ASN A 247 1.24 -22.49 -23.95
CA ASN A 247 0.51 -21.24 -24.17
C ASN A 247 0.05 -20.65 -22.84
N ALA A 248 -0.53 -21.47 -21.97
CA ALA A 248 -1.00 -21.06 -20.65
C ALA A 248 0.14 -20.56 -19.74
N GLN A 249 1.28 -21.26 -19.72
CA GLN A 249 2.46 -20.83 -18.98
C GLN A 249 2.99 -19.49 -19.50
N THR A 250 3.02 -19.29 -20.82
CA THR A 250 3.44 -18.01 -21.43
C THR A 250 2.56 -16.85 -20.95
N ILE A 251 1.23 -17.03 -20.98
CA ILE A 251 0.30 -15.99 -20.53
C ILE A 251 0.47 -15.73 -19.02
N ALA A 252 0.50 -16.78 -18.19
CA ALA A 252 0.69 -16.65 -16.75
C ALA A 252 1.98 -15.90 -16.40
N ASN A 253 3.10 -16.24 -17.05
CA ASN A 253 4.39 -15.59 -16.84
C ASN A 253 4.36 -14.11 -17.25
N TYR A 254 3.72 -13.80 -18.38
CA TYR A 254 3.56 -12.42 -18.82
C TYR A 254 2.72 -11.60 -17.84
N LEU A 255 1.57 -12.12 -17.40
CA LEU A 255 0.73 -11.45 -16.40
C LEU A 255 1.52 -11.24 -15.09
N ASN A 256 2.28 -12.25 -14.65
CA ASN A 256 3.12 -12.14 -13.45
C ASN A 256 4.21 -11.06 -13.57
N SER A 257 4.76 -10.86 -14.77
CA SER A 257 5.84 -9.89 -15.01
C SER A 257 5.33 -8.46 -15.20
N GLN A 258 4.01 -8.24 -15.28
CA GLN A 258 3.47 -6.89 -15.45
C GLN A 258 3.51 -6.13 -14.13
N ALA A 259 4.12 -4.95 -14.12
CA ALA A 259 4.14 -4.06 -12.95
C ALA A 259 2.75 -3.62 -12.50
N SER A 260 1.77 -3.59 -13.42
CA SER A 260 0.37 -3.27 -13.10
C SER A 260 -0.36 -4.37 -12.34
N ILE A 261 0.15 -5.61 -12.34
CA ILE A 261 -0.46 -6.72 -11.60
C ILE A 261 0.18 -6.82 -10.20
N PRO A 262 -0.57 -6.53 -9.12
CA PRO A 262 0.02 -6.31 -7.80
C PRO A 262 0.26 -7.61 -7.01
N VAL A 263 -0.14 -8.76 -7.57
CA VAL A 263 -0.07 -10.09 -6.94
C VAL A 263 0.94 -10.99 -7.67
N GLN A 264 1.18 -12.18 -7.15
CA GLN A 264 1.87 -13.25 -7.88
C GLN A 264 0.87 -14.06 -8.70
N ILE A 265 1.11 -14.20 -10.01
CA ILE A 265 0.32 -15.08 -10.87
C ILE A 265 0.99 -16.46 -10.93
N VAL A 266 0.30 -17.48 -10.43
CA VAL A 266 0.83 -18.84 -10.33
C VAL A 266 0.17 -19.72 -11.38
N PHE A 267 0.95 -20.19 -12.37
CA PHE A 267 0.48 -21.18 -13.32
C PHE A 267 0.15 -22.50 -12.61
N LYS A 268 -1.03 -23.07 -12.88
CA LYS A 268 -1.40 -24.42 -12.47
C LYS A 268 -1.46 -25.35 -13.69
N PRO A 269 -1.11 -26.65 -13.53
CA PRO A 269 -1.21 -27.61 -14.61
C PRO A 269 -2.59 -27.62 -15.28
N VAL A 270 -2.61 -27.75 -16.61
CA VAL A 270 -3.86 -27.78 -17.40
C VAL A 270 -4.78 -28.87 -16.87
N VAL A 271 -6.04 -28.53 -16.58
CA VAL A 271 -7.03 -29.48 -16.07
C VAL A 271 -7.88 -30.06 -17.20
N LYS A 272 -8.07 -31.38 -17.18
CA LYS A 272 -8.61 -32.18 -18.30
C LYS A 272 -9.70 -33.15 -17.86
N THR A 273 -9.81 -33.41 -16.56
CA THR A 273 -10.79 -34.33 -15.96
C THR A 273 -11.51 -33.68 -14.79
N MET A 274 -12.64 -34.29 -14.39
CA MET A 274 -13.39 -33.85 -13.21
C MET A 274 -12.55 -33.95 -11.92
N GLU A 275 -11.74 -34.99 -11.80
CA GLU A 275 -10.90 -35.27 -10.64
C GLU A 275 -9.79 -34.22 -10.51
N GLU A 276 -9.11 -33.88 -11.61
CA GLU A 276 -8.09 -32.83 -11.64
C GLU A 276 -8.68 -31.46 -11.24
N ILE A 277 -9.83 -31.08 -11.81
CA ILE A 277 -10.50 -29.81 -11.48
C ILE A 277 -10.92 -29.79 -10.01
N THR A 278 -11.53 -30.88 -9.52
CA THR A 278 -12.00 -30.96 -8.13
C THR A 278 -10.84 -30.91 -7.14
N ALA A 279 -9.73 -31.59 -7.44
CA ALA A 279 -8.53 -31.54 -6.61
C ALA A 279 -7.94 -30.13 -6.56
N LEU A 280 -7.83 -29.45 -7.71
CA LEU A 280 -7.31 -28.09 -7.78
C LEU A 280 -8.18 -27.10 -6.98
N CYS A 281 -9.50 -27.16 -7.10
CA CYS A 281 -10.39 -26.29 -6.33
C CYS A 281 -10.26 -26.54 -4.81
N LYS A 282 -10.11 -27.81 -4.39
CA LYS A 282 -9.84 -28.14 -2.98
C LYS A 282 -8.49 -27.60 -2.53
N GLU A 283 -7.46 -27.73 -3.33
CA GLU A 283 -6.12 -27.21 -3.04
C GLU A 283 -6.18 -25.68 -2.85
N ALA A 284 -6.79 -24.96 -3.80
CA ALA A 284 -6.93 -23.51 -3.74
C ALA A 284 -7.64 -23.02 -2.47
N ASN A 285 -8.66 -23.74 -2.00
CA ASN A 285 -9.36 -23.40 -0.76
C ASN A 285 -8.47 -23.48 0.49
N HIS A 286 -7.49 -24.39 0.51
CA HIS A 286 -6.62 -24.62 1.67
C HIS A 286 -5.29 -23.86 1.60
N THR A 287 -4.94 -23.29 0.45
CA THR A 287 -3.76 -22.45 0.31
C THR A 287 -4.05 -21.05 0.88
N GLU A 288 -3.40 -20.72 2.00
CA GLU A 288 -3.62 -19.48 2.75
C GLU A 288 -3.42 -18.21 1.91
N ASN A 289 -2.40 -18.19 1.05
CA ASN A 289 -2.06 -17.03 0.22
C ASN A 289 -2.84 -16.99 -1.11
N CYS A 290 -3.61 -18.02 -1.46
CA CYS A 290 -4.41 -18.02 -2.68
C CYS A 290 -5.61 -17.07 -2.52
N ALA A 291 -5.56 -15.90 -3.17
CA ALA A 291 -6.62 -14.90 -3.12
C ALA A 291 -7.73 -15.15 -4.15
N GLY A 292 -7.45 -15.89 -5.22
CA GLY A 292 -8.44 -16.17 -6.26
C GLY A 292 -7.89 -16.98 -7.43
N LEU A 293 -8.79 -17.33 -8.37
CA LEU A 293 -8.45 -18.07 -9.58
C LEU A 293 -8.79 -17.24 -10.82
N ILE A 294 -7.88 -17.19 -11.78
CA ILE A 294 -8.15 -16.81 -13.17
C ILE A 294 -8.36 -18.10 -13.95
N THR A 295 -9.55 -18.30 -14.51
CA THR A 295 -9.89 -19.48 -15.33
C THR A 295 -10.01 -19.10 -16.80
N TRP A 296 -9.37 -19.88 -17.67
CA TRP A 296 -9.42 -19.72 -19.12
C TRP A 296 -9.58 -21.07 -19.82
N MET A 297 -10.58 -21.22 -20.68
CA MET A 297 -10.75 -22.44 -21.47
C MET A 297 -10.03 -22.26 -22.81
N HIS A 298 -8.75 -22.67 -22.87
CA HIS A 298 -7.95 -22.61 -24.11
C HIS A 298 -8.61 -23.43 -25.22
N THR A 299 -8.99 -24.66 -24.87
CA THR A 299 -9.78 -25.56 -25.73
C THR A 299 -11.18 -25.77 -25.16
N PHE A 300 -12.03 -26.52 -25.84
CA PHE A 300 -13.31 -26.92 -25.26
C PHE A 300 -13.08 -27.87 -24.08
N SER A 301 -13.45 -27.41 -22.87
CA SER A 301 -13.42 -28.20 -21.64
C SER A 301 -14.86 -28.45 -21.18
N PRO A 302 -15.43 -29.64 -21.44
CA PRO A 302 -16.84 -29.93 -21.14
C PRO A 302 -17.24 -29.52 -19.71
N ALA A 303 -18.22 -28.61 -19.59
CA ALA A 303 -18.46 -27.89 -18.34
C ALA A 303 -18.95 -28.77 -17.19
N LYS A 304 -19.53 -29.95 -17.49
CA LYS A 304 -19.92 -30.93 -16.49
C LYS A 304 -18.76 -31.39 -15.61
N MET A 305 -17.52 -31.39 -16.13
CA MET A 305 -16.34 -31.74 -15.34
C MET A 305 -16.04 -30.72 -14.24
N TRP A 306 -16.46 -29.46 -14.44
CA TRP A 306 -16.20 -28.36 -13.52
C TRP A 306 -17.17 -28.30 -12.34
N ILE A 307 -18.33 -28.96 -12.42
CA ILE A 307 -19.43 -28.83 -11.44
C ILE A 307 -18.95 -29.12 -10.01
N ASN A 308 -18.28 -30.24 -9.79
CA ASN A 308 -17.90 -30.66 -8.44
C ASN A 308 -16.82 -29.75 -7.83
N GLY A 309 -15.85 -29.29 -8.63
CA GLY A 309 -14.84 -28.34 -8.19
C GLY A 309 -15.46 -26.97 -7.86
N LEU A 310 -16.21 -26.40 -8.81
CA LEU A 310 -16.82 -25.08 -8.65
C LEU A 310 -17.82 -24.99 -7.49
N LYS A 311 -18.59 -26.06 -7.22
CA LYS A 311 -19.50 -26.11 -6.07
C LYS A 311 -18.79 -26.04 -4.71
N GLN A 312 -17.53 -26.44 -4.65
CA GLN A 312 -16.73 -26.46 -3.42
C GLN A 312 -15.81 -25.25 -3.32
N LEU A 313 -15.52 -24.57 -4.43
CA LEU A 313 -14.61 -23.44 -4.47
C LEU A 313 -15.19 -22.25 -3.68
N ILE A 314 -14.44 -21.79 -2.67
CA ILE A 314 -14.79 -20.60 -1.88
C ILE A 314 -13.94 -19.37 -2.25
N LYS A 315 -13.03 -19.54 -3.20
CA LYS A 315 -12.15 -18.47 -3.67
C LYS A 315 -12.82 -17.69 -4.83
N PRO A 316 -12.67 -16.36 -4.86
CA PRO A 316 -13.07 -15.53 -6.00
C PRO A 316 -12.56 -16.08 -7.33
N THR A 317 -13.39 -15.98 -8.38
CA THR A 317 -13.02 -16.42 -9.73
C THR A 317 -13.17 -15.29 -10.75
N LEU A 318 -12.14 -15.10 -11.55
CA LEU A 318 -12.15 -14.32 -12.78
C LEU A 318 -12.14 -15.27 -13.97
N HIS A 319 -13.12 -15.14 -14.84
CA HIS A 319 -13.18 -15.83 -16.12
C HIS A 319 -12.56 -14.94 -17.20
N LEU A 320 -11.34 -15.30 -17.61
CA LEU A 320 -10.62 -14.62 -18.66
C LEU A 320 -10.97 -15.24 -20.01
N HIS A 321 -11.86 -14.59 -20.74
CA HIS A 321 -12.18 -14.97 -22.11
C HIS A 321 -11.16 -14.35 -23.07
N THR A 322 -10.07 -15.09 -23.30
CA THR A 322 -8.94 -14.66 -24.13
C THR A 322 -8.57 -15.71 -25.18
N GLN A 323 -7.58 -15.39 -26.02
CA GLN A 323 -7.01 -16.27 -27.03
C GLN A 323 -5.50 -16.04 -27.11
N PHE A 324 -4.73 -17.10 -27.31
CA PHE A 324 -3.27 -17.02 -27.35
C PHE A 324 -2.75 -16.10 -28.48
N ASN A 325 -3.28 -16.24 -29.69
CA ASN A 325 -2.98 -15.38 -30.84
C ASN A 325 -3.97 -14.21 -30.90
N ARG A 326 -3.47 -13.02 -31.24
CA ARG A 326 -4.30 -11.82 -31.43
C ARG A 326 -5.17 -11.93 -32.67
N ASP A 327 -4.53 -12.19 -33.80
CA ASP A 327 -5.18 -12.19 -35.12
C ASP A 327 -5.37 -13.62 -35.62
N ILE A 328 -6.37 -13.82 -36.49
CA ILE A 328 -6.55 -15.08 -37.20
C ILE A 328 -5.45 -15.21 -38.27
N PRO A 329 -4.71 -16.32 -38.35
CA PRO A 329 -3.71 -16.54 -39.38
C PRO A 329 -4.40 -16.93 -40.70
N TRP A 330 -4.96 -15.94 -41.42
CA TRP A 330 -5.89 -16.13 -42.54
C TRP A 330 -5.41 -17.09 -43.63
N SER A 331 -4.11 -17.09 -43.94
CA SER A 331 -3.52 -17.95 -44.98
C SER A 331 -3.12 -19.34 -44.49
N GLU A 332 -3.06 -19.56 -43.17
CA GLU A 332 -2.49 -20.78 -42.56
C GLU A 332 -3.50 -21.54 -41.69
N ILE A 333 -4.65 -20.94 -41.37
CA ILE A 333 -5.65 -21.54 -40.50
C ILE A 333 -6.16 -22.87 -41.07
N ASP A 334 -6.05 -23.92 -40.25
CA ASP A 334 -6.49 -25.28 -40.57
C ASP A 334 -7.26 -25.91 -39.38
N MET A 335 -7.63 -27.18 -39.51
CA MET A 335 -8.33 -27.88 -38.43
C MET A 335 -7.47 -28.16 -37.20
N ASN A 336 -6.13 -28.19 -37.32
CA ASN A 336 -5.26 -28.33 -36.16
C ASN A 336 -5.28 -27.05 -35.33
N PHE A 337 -5.18 -25.90 -35.99
CA PHE A 337 -5.36 -24.59 -35.37
C PHE A 337 -6.74 -24.49 -34.70
N MET A 338 -7.81 -24.86 -35.40
CA MET A 338 -9.18 -24.80 -34.85
C MET A 338 -9.40 -25.75 -33.67
N ASN A 339 -8.71 -26.90 -33.62
CA ASN A 339 -8.77 -27.81 -32.47
C ASN A 339 -7.96 -27.30 -31.28
N LEU A 340 -6.97 -26.45 -31.49
CA LEU A 340 -6.15 -25.87 -30.42
C LEU A 340 -6.75 -24.55 -29.91
N ASN A 341 -7.03 -23.60 -30.78
CA ASN A 341 -7.38 -22.21 -30.45
C ASN A 341 -8.90 -22.01 -30.50
N GLN A 342 -9.61 -22.52 -29.49
CA GLN A 342 -11.08 -22.61 -29.54
C GLN A 342 -11.81 -22.07 -28.31
N SER A 343 -11.18 -21.14 -27.60
CA SER A 343 -11.78 -20.40 -26.49
C SER A 343 -13.09 -19.72 -26.85
N ALA A 344 -13.29 -19.33 -28.11
CA ALA A 344 -14.52 -18.71 -28.61
C ALA A 344 -15.79 -19.49 -28.19
N HIS A 345 -15.80 -20.82 -28.25
CA HIS A 345 -16.91 -21.63 -27.75
C HIS A 345 -16.60 -22.38 -26.46
N GLY A 346 -15.33 -22.69 -26.16
CA GLY A 346 -14.93 -23.30 -24.90
C GLY A 346 -15.31 -22.45 -23.68
N ASP A 347 -15.01 -21.15 -23.71
CA ASP A 347 -15.35 -20.25 -22.61
C ASP A 347 -16.86 -20.00 -22.50
N ARG A 348 -17.61 -20.03 -23.61
CA ARG A 348 -19.07 -19.89 -23.57
C ARG A 348 -19.74 -21.05 -22.84
N GLU A 349 -19.27 -22.27 -23.08
CA GLU A 349 -19.72 -23.48 -22.38
C GLU A 349 -19.39 -23.44 -20.88
N TYR A 350 -18.18 -22.99 -20.52
CA TYR A 350 -17.83 -22.74 -19.11
C TYR A 350 -18.69 -21.62 -18.49
N GLY A 351 -18.93 -20.54 -19.22
CA GLY A 351 -19.80 -19.45 -18.78
C GLY A 351 -21.23 -19.91 -18.47
N TYR A 352 -21.77 -20.86 -19.24
CA TYR A 352 -23.06 -21.48 -18.94
C TYR A 352 -23.07 -22.15 -17.57
N ILE A 353 -22.07 -23.00 -17.25
CA ILE A 353 -22.12 -23.77 -16.01
C ILE A 353 -21.98 -22.88 -14.77
N VAL A 354 -21.11 -21.87 -14.81
CA VAL A 354 -20.93 -20.97 -13.67
C VAL A 354 -22.23 -20.20 -13.38
N THR A 355 -22.89 -19.68 -14.42
CA THR A 355 -24.21 -19.02 -14.28
C THR A 355 -25.29 -20.00 -13.83
N ARG A 356 -25.32 -21.22 -14.38
CA ARG A 356 -26.31 -22.24 -14.01
C ARG A 356 -26.19 -22.69 -12.56
N LEU A 357 -25.00 -22.62 -11.97
CA LEU A 357 -24.74 -22.89 -10.55
C LEU A 357 -25.05 -21.70 -9.64
N GLY A 358 -25.36 -20.52 -10.19
CA GLY A 358 -25.61 -19.30 -9.40
C GLY A 358 -24.35 -18.77 -8.70
N LEU A 359 -23.17 -18.98 -9.32
CA LEU A 359 -21.90 -18.50 -8.79
C LEU A 359 -21.52 -17.16 -9.43
N ASN A 360 -21.05 -16.23 -8.60
CA ASN A 360 -20.52 -14.95 -9.07
C ASN A 360 -19.12 -15.16 -9.69
N ARG A 361 -18.84 -14.40 -10.75
CA ARG A 361 -17.53 -14.34 -11.40
C ARG A 361 -17.35 -12.98 -12.07
N LYS A 362 -16.12 -12.47 -12.07
CA LYS A 362 -15.75 -11.40 -13.00
C LYS A 362 -15.54 -12.03 -14.38
N VAL A 363 -16.03 -11.41 -15.45
CA VAL A 363 -15.71 -11.82 -16.83
C VAL A 363 -14.89 -10.71 -17.47
N VAL A 364 -13.70 -11.04 -17.98
CA VAL A 364 -12.83 -10.12 -18.71
C VAL A 364 -12.61 -10.68 -20.11
N VAL A 365 -12.77 -9.85 -21.15
CA VAL A 365 -12.79 -10.30 -22.54
C VAL A 365 -11.76 -9.54 -23.37
N GLY A 366 -10.94 -10.28 -24.12
CA GLY A 366 -10.07 -9.75 -25.16
C GLY A 366 -8.66 -10.36 -25.15
N TYR A 367 -7.70 -9.71 -25.81
CA TYR A 367 -6.35 -10.25 -25.97
C TYR A 367 -5.49 -10.05 -24.70
N TRP A 368 -4.86 -11.10 -24.18
CA TRP A 368 -4.15 -11.12 -22.89
C TRP A 368 -3.00 -10.12 -22.72
N GLN A 369 -2.55 -9.45 -23.78
CA GLN A 369 -1.57 -8.36 -23.73
C GLN A 369 -2.19 -6.95 -23.90
N ASP A 370 -3.52 -6.86 -23.99
CA ASP A 370 -4.24 -5.59 -24.05
C ASP A 370 -4.14 -4.85 -22.70
N PRO A 371 -3.64 -3.60 -22.66
CA PRO A 371 -3.55 -2.82 -21.43
C PRO A 371 -4.88 -2.67 -20.67
N ASN A 372 -6.02 -2.63 -21.36
CA ASN A 372 -7.32 -2.51 -20.72
C ASN A 372 -7.66 -3.76 -19.91
N ILE A 373 -7.31 -4.94 -20.43
CA ILE A 373 -7.51 -6.23 -19.74
C ILE A 373 -6.59 -6.35 -18.54
N LEU A 374 -5.35 -5.87 -18.65
CA LEU A 374 -4.44 -5.81 -17.51
C LEU A 374 -5.03 -4.92 -16.39
N GLY A 375 -5.70 -3.82 -16.76
CA GLY A 375 -6.45 -2.97 -15.83
C GLY A 375 -7.59 -3.72 -15.13
N ASP A 376 -8.44 -4.42 -15.90
CA ASP A 376 -9.55 -5.20 -15.34
C ASP A 376 -9.08 -6.34 -14.41
N ILE A 377 -7.99 -7.03 -14.78
CA ILE A 377 -7.39 -8.07 -13.95
C ILE A 377 -6.78 -7.46 -12.68
N ASN A 378 -6.11 -6.31 -12.78
CA ASN A 378 -5.56 -5.58 -11.64
C ASN A 378 -6.66 -5.20 -10.64
N ASP A 379 -7.75 -4.58 -11.10
CA ASP A 379 -8.84 -4.12 -10.25
C ASP A 379 -9.52 -5.30 -9.54
N TRP A 380 -9.76 -6.40 -10.26
CA TRP A 380 -10.29 -7.62 -9.66
C TRP A 380 -9.32 -8.27 -8.68
N ALA A 381 -8.03 -8.35 -8.99
CA ALA A 381 -7.02 -8.95 -8.11
C ALA A 381 -6.90 -8.18 -6.78
N ARG A 382 -6.99 -6.85 -6.82
CA ARG A 382 -7.01 -5.98 -5.62
C ARG A 382 -8.24 -6.24 -4.76
N ALA A 383 -9.42 -6.33 -5.39
CA ALA A 383 -10.66 -6.69 -4.68
C ALA A 383 -10.58 -8.10 -4.07
N ALA A 384 -10.01 -9.08 -4.78
CA ALA A 384 -9.79 -10.43 -4.28
C ALA A 384 -8.81 -10.45 -3.09
N CYS A 385 -7.76 -9.62 -3.10
CA CYS A 385 -6.86 -9.47 -1.96
C CYS A 385 -7.56 -8.85 -0.75
N ALA A 386 -8.41 -7.84 -0.94
CA ALA A 386 -9.20 -7.26 0.13
C ALA A 386 -10.18 -8.28 0.74
N TRP A 387 -10.81 -9.11 -0.11
CA TRP A 387 -11.65 -10.21 0.34
C TRP A 387 -10.86 -11.23 1.17
N GLN A 388 -9.68 -11.64 0.68
CA GLN A 388 -8.79 -12.57 1.38
C GLN A 388 -8.28 -11.99 2.71
N ASP A 389 -7.98 -10.68 2.76
CA ASP A 389 -7.54 -9.99 3.98
C ASP A 389 -8.64 -9.95 5.06
N TRP A 390 -9.92 -9.98 4.66
CA TRP A 390 -11.06 -10.08 5.58
C TRP A 390 -11.28 -11.47 6.16
N GLN A 391 -10.82 -12.54 5.49
CA GLN A 391 -11.07 -13.91 5.95
C GLN A 391 -10.34 -14.16 7.27
N GLY A 392 -11.10 -14.30 8.37
CA GLY A 392 -10.56 -14.44 9.72
C GLY A 392 -10.01 -13.15 10.34
N ALA A 393 -10.22 -12.00 9.71
CA ALA A 393 -9.79 -10.72 10.25
C ALA A 393 -10.51 -10.38 11.57
N ARG A 394 -9.85 -9.56 12.39
CA ARG A 394 -10.38 -9.12 13.68
C ARG A 394 -10.53 -7.61 13.69
N PHE A 395 -11.75 -7.15 13.95
CA PHE A 395 -12.06 -5.75 14.21
C PHE A 395 -12.43 -5.58 15.68
N ILE A 396 -11.77 -4.64 16.34
CA ILE A 396 -11.89 -4.43 17.78
C ILE A 396 -12.68 -3.18 18.08
N ARG A 397 -13.66 -3.28 18.96
CA ARG A 397 -14.41 -2.12 19.44
C ARG A 397 -13.98 -1.79 20.85
N PHE A 398 -13.55 -0.55 21.08
CA PHE A 398 -13.34 -0.02 22.43
C PHE A 398 -14.61 0.72 22.85
N GLY A 399 -15.45 0.04 23.64
CA GLY A 399 -16.80 0.49 23.95
C GLY A 399 -17.83 0.14 22.85
N ASP A 400 -19.10 0.48 23.11
CA ASP A 400 -20.23 0.15 22.21
C ASP A 400 -20.55 1.29 21.23
N ASN A 401 -21.61 1.14 20.43
CA ASN A 401 -22.10 2.19 19.54
C ASN A 401 -22.51 3.42 20.36
N MET A 402 -22.42 4.61 19.76
CA MET A 402 -23.07 5.79 20.32
C MET A 402 -24.57 5.51 20.52
N ARG A 403 -25.08 5.84 21.71
CA ARG A 403 -26.46 5.56 22.11
C ARG A 403 -27.46 6.17 21.14
N ASN A 404 -28.48 5.37 20.80
CA ASN A 404 -29.59 5.74 19.91
C ASN A 404 -29.19 6.01 18.45
N VAL A 405 -27.97 5.71 18.03
CA VAL A 405 -27.57 5.76 16.62
C VAL A 405 -27.98 4.46 15.93
N ALA A 406 -28.66 4.58 14.78
CA ALA A 406 -29.16 3.42 14.03
C ALA A 406 -28.11 2.88 13.04
N VAL A 407 -27.59 3.73 12.15
CA VAL A 407 -26.85 3.28 10.96
C VAL A 407 -25.49 2.63 11.28
N THR A 408 -24.90 2.94 12.43
CA THR A 408 -23.63 2.34 12.87
C THR A 408 -23.82 0.98 13.54
N GLU A 409 -25.06 0.61 13.87
CA GLU A 409 -25.39 -0.72 14.40
C GLU A 409 -25.64 -1.74 13.27
N GLY A 410 -25.94 -2.99 13.60
CA GLY A 410 -26.22 -4.04 12.65
C GLY A 410 -25.83 -5.42 13.19
N ASP A 411 -26.23 -6.44 12.45
CA ASP A 411 -25.95 -7.81 12.81
C ASP A 411 -24.48 -8.20 12.51
N LYS A 412 -23.69 -8.32 13.58
CA LYS A 412 -22.27 -8.72 13.53
C LYS A 412 -22.11 -10.20 13.21
N ILE A 413 -23.10 -11.05 13.57
CA ILE A 413 -23.10 -12.48 13.23
C ILE A 413 -23.34 -12.62 11.73
N GLN A 414 -24.33 -11.90 11.18
CA GLN A 414 -24.59 -11.93 9.74
C GLN A 414 -23.40 -11.38 8.94
N ALA A 415 -22.73 -10.33 9.43
CA ALA A 415 -21.51 -9.82 8.82
C ALA A 415 -20.38 -10.87 8.81
N GLU A 416 -20.20 -11.63 9.90
CA GLU A 416 -19.22 -12.71 9.96
C GLU A 416 -19.57 -13.86 8.99
N ILE A 417 -20.85 -14.22 8.86
CA ILE A 417 -21.33 -15.22 7.90
C ILE A 417 -21.06 -14.77 6.46
N ASP A 418 -21.39 -13.52 6.13
CA ASP A 418 -21.32 -13.01 4.76
C ASP A 418 -19.89 -12.59 4.36
N PHE A 419 -19.05 -12.13 5.29
CA PHE A 419 -17.74 -11.54 5.00
C PHE A 419 -16.54 -12.27 5.61
N GLY A 420 -16.75 -13.09 6.64
CA GLY A 420 -15.69 -13.90 7.26
C GLY A 420 -14.81 -13.17 8.28
N TYR A 421 -15.05 -11.89 8.56
CA TYR A 421 -14.35 -11.16 9.63
C TYR A 421 -15.16 -11.15 10.94
N THR A 422 -14.44 -11.02 12.06
CA THR A 422 -15.03 -10.94 13.40
C THR A 422 -15.06 -9.51 13.91
N VAL A 423 -16.07 -9.17 14.69
CA VAL A 423 -16.19 -7.88 15.38
C VAL A 423 -16.46 -8.12 16.86
N ASN A 424 -15.47 -7.84 17.71
CA ASN A 424 -15.58 -8.07 19.14
C ASN A 424 -15.29 -6.81 19.95
N THR A 425 -15.99 -6.67 21.07
CA THR A 425 -15.89 -5.48 21.93
C THR A 425 -15.02 -5.79 23.14
N PHE A 426 -14.03 -4.95 23.38
CA PHE A 426 -13.21 -4.97 24.56
C PHE A 426 -13.58 -3.77 25.45
N ALA A 427 -13.53 -3.98 26.76
CA ALA A 427 -13.76 -2.90 27.70
C ALA A 427 -12.66 -1.85 27.56
N VAL A 428 -13.01 -0.56 27.59
CA VAL A 428 -12.03 0.54 27.52
C VAL A 428 -10.99 0.44 28.63
N GLY A 429 -11.37 -0.09 29.81
CA GLY A 429 -10.45 -0.35 30.90
C GLY A 429 -9.31 -1.33 30.57
N ASP A 430 -9.50 -2.27 29.64
CA ASP A 430 -8.42 -3.18 29.21
C ASP A 430 -7.41 -2.45 28.31
N LEU A 431 -7.89 -1.57 27.43
CA LEU A 431 -7.02 -0.67 26.68
C LEU A 431 -6.23 0.26 27.61
N VAL A 432 -6.87 0.84 28.62
CA VAL A 432 -6.23 1.71 29.61
C VAL A 432 -5.08 0.99 30.34
N LYS A 433 -5.24 -0.30 30.67
CA LYS A 433 -4.15 -1.09 31.28
C LYS A 433 -2.92 -1.17 30.37
N VAL A 434 -3.11 -1.32 29.06
CA VAL A 434 -2.00 -1.38 28.09
C VAL A 434 -1.37 0.00 27.90
N ILE A 435 -2.17 1.07 27.83
CA ILE A 435 -1.69 2.46 27.77
C ILE A 435 -0.79 2.79 28.97
N HIS A 436 -1.14 2.35 30.17
CA HIS A 436 -0.33 2.57 31.37
C HIS A 436 0.99 1.78 31.41
N GLN A 437 1.18 0.79 30.54
CA GLN A 437 2.42 0.00 30.45
C GLN A 437 3.45 0.61 29.47
N VAL A 438 3.07 1.65 28.73
CA VAL A 438 3.96 2.32 27.78
C VAL A 438 5.06 3.08 28.54
N SER A 439 6.32 2.84 28.18
CA SER A 439 7.46 3.50 28.81
C SER A 439 7.65 4.94 28.34
N ASP A 440 8.24 5.78 29.20
CA ASP A 440 8.56 7.16 28.85
C ASP A 440 9.55 7.26 27.67
N ASP A 441 10.47 6.32 27.53
CA ASP A 441 11.40 6.26 26.39
C ASP A 441 10.67 6.06 25.06
N ALA A 442 9.66 5.17 25.03
CA ALA A 442 8.85 4.94 23.83
C ALA A 442 8.03 6.19 23.47
N ILE A 443 7.48 6.87 24.49
CA ILE A 443 6.77 8.14 24.32
C ILE A 443 7.72 9.19 23.73
N ASN A 444 8.91 9.36 24.30
CA ASN A 444 9.90 10.33 23.83
C ASN A 444 10.31 10.05 22.38
N GLY A 445 10.49 8.79 21.99
CA GLY A 445 10.75 8.41 20.60
C GLY A 445 9.62 8.82 19.66
N LEU A 446 8.36 8.51 20.01
CA LEU A 446 7.22 8.90 19.17
C LEU A 446 7.02 10.42 19.10
N LEU A 447 7.37 11.16 20.15
CA LEU A 447 7.36 12.62 20.12
C LEU A 447 8.38 13.21 19.15
N GLN A 448 9.56 12.58 19.02
CA GLN A 448 10.54 12.94 18.02
C GLN A 448 10.00 12.65 16.62
N ASP A 449 9.38 11.47 16.41
CA ASP A 449 8.75 11.12 15.14
C ASP A 449 7.67 12.15 14.74
N TYR A 450 6.86 12.64 15.69
CA TYR A 450 5.89 13.70 15.42
C TYR A 450 6.55 15.00 14.97
N ALA A 451 7.66 15.40 15.61
CA ALA A 451 8.38 16.63 15.29
C ALA A 451 9.07 16.55 13.91
N GLU A 452 9.55 15.36 13.52
CA GLU A 452 10.15 15.13 12.21
C GLU A 452 9.08 15.10 11.10
N GLN A 453 7.99 14.35 11.32
CA GLN A 453 6.98 14.10 10.29
C GLN A 453 5.97 15.24 10.11
N TYR A 454 5.76 16.07 11.13
CA TYR A 454 4.72 17.10 11.13
C TYR A 454 5.25 18.47 11.58
N GLU A 455 4.43 19.50 11.40
CA GLU A 455 4.68 20.80 12.01
C GLU A 455 4.02 20.83 13.41
N LEU A 456 4.78 21.02 14.48
CA LEU A 456 4.19 21.16 15.83
C LEU A 456 3.73 22.59 16.07
N ALA A 457 2.50 22.77 16.56
CA ALA A 457 2.09 24.06 17.11
C ALA A 457 3.03 24.48 18.26
N HIS A 458 3.29 25.79 18.39
CA HIS A 458 4.26 26.32 19.35
C HIS A 458 4.04 25.82 20.80
N ASN A 459 2.79 25.74 21.25
CA ASN A 459 2.40 25.25 22.57
C ASN A 459 2.60 23.73 22.77
N LEU A 460 2.91 22.97 21.73
CA LEU A 460 3.21 21.53 21.77
C LEU A 460 4.71 21.21 21.60
N THR A 461 5.54 22.23 21.40
CA THR A 461 7.01 22.12 21.39
C THR A 461 7.54 21.80 22.80
N GLU A 462 8.85 21.51 22.93
CA GLU A 462 9.46 21.16 24.23
C GLU A 462 9.26 22.23 25.32
N SER A 463 9.21 23.51 24.94
CA SER A 463 8.97 24.63 25.84
C SER A 463 7.49 25.03 25.93
N GLY A 464 6.61 24.32 25.23
CA GLY A 464 5.17 24.61 25.15
C GLY A 464 4.41 24.17 26.40
N ASP A 465 3.41 24.96 26.79
CA ASP A 465 2.56 24.72 27.96
C ASP A 465 1.58 23.55 27.80
N ALA A 466 1.33 23.10 26.56
CA ALA A 466 0.48 21.96 26.24
C ALA A 466 1.27 20.68 25.87
N ARG A 467 2.59 20.64 26.09
CA ARG A 467 3.44 19.49 25.77
C ARG A 467 2.96 18.18 26.42
N GLU A 468 2.38 18.24 27.61
CA GLU A 468 1.83 17.05 28.29
C GLU A 468 0.66 16.44 27.53
N ALA A 469 -0.20 17.24 26.89
CA ALA A 469 -1.28 16.71 26.05
C ALA A 469 -0.74 15.89 24.86
N LEU A 470 0.41 16.31 24.30
CA LEU A 470 1.11 15.56 23.27
C LEU A 470 1.72 14.26 23.81
N ARG A 471 2.29 14.28 25.03
CA ARG A 471 2.79 13.08 25.71
C ARG A 471 1.68 12.06 25.95
N GLU A 472 0.53 12.50 26.44
CA GLU A 472 -0.65 11.65 26.60
C GLU A 472 -1.15 11.11 25.26
N ALA A 473 -1.09 11.90 24.19
CA ALA A 473 -1.47 11.46 22.84
C ALA A 473 -0.57 10.33 22.33
N ALA A 474 0.74 10.51 22.47
CA ALA A 474 1.73 9.50 22.12
C ALA A 474 1.55 8.21 22.96
N ARG A 475 1.28 8.35 24.26
CA ARG A 475 1.00 7.19 25.14
C ARG A 475 -0.23 6.42 24.68
N ILE A 476 -1.31 7.11 24.31
CA ILE A 476 -2.53 6.51 23.76
C ILE A 476 -2.24 5.80 22.44
N GLU A 477 -1.52 6.43 21.49
CA GLU A 477 -1.16 5.82 20.20
C GLU A 477 -0.38 4.52 20.39
N LEU A 478 0.68 4.54 21.21
CA LEU A 478 1.52 3.38 21.47
C LEU A 478 0.75 2.26 22.18
N GLY A 479 -0.11 2.60 23.15
CA GLY A 479 -0.92 1.63 23.87
C GLY A 479 -1.99 0.99 22.98
N MET A 480 -2.66 1.79 22.13
CA MET A 480 -3.60 1.29 21.15
C MET A 480 -2.92 0.39 20.12
N GLU A 481 -1.78 0.81 19.56
CA GLU A 481 -1.04 0.01 18.60
C GLU A 481 -0.60 -1.33 19.20
N ALA A 482 -0.04 -1.32 20.42
CA ALA A 482 0.36 -2.52 21.12
C ALA A 482 -0.81 -3.47 21.35
N PHE A 483 -1.98 -2.95 21.74
CA PHE A 483 -3.20 -3.73 21.92
C PHE A 483 -3.65 -4.38 20.60
N LEU A 484 -3.72 -3.60 19.53
CA LEU A 484 -4.15 -4.09 18.21
C LEU A 484 -3.18 -5.16 17.67
N GLN A 485 -1.88 -5.00 17.87
CA GLN A 485 -0.87 -5.99 17.50
C GLN A 485 -1.02 -7.28 18.31
N GLN A 486 -1.22 -7.19 19.63
CA GLN A 486 -1.43 -8.34 20.50
C GLN A 486 -2.64 -9.18 20.06
N GLU A 487 -3.74 -8.51 19.72
CA GLU A 487 -4.98 -9.17 19.32
C GLU A 487 -5.03 -9.55 17.83
N ASN A 488 -3.97 -9.24 17.07
CA ASN A 488 -3.88 -9.40 15.62
C ASN A 488 -5.06 -8.73 14.88
N ALA A 489 -5.40 -7.51 15.29
CA ALA A 489 -6.51 -6.75 14.73
C ALA A 489 -6.11 -6.06 13.42
N LYS A 490 -7.08 -5.94 12.50
CA LYS A 490 -6.94 -5.19 11.24
C LYS A 490 -7.59 -3.82 11.28
N GLY A 491 -8.42 -3.57 12.29
CA GLY A 491 -9.04 -2.27 12.50
C GLY A 491 -9.75 -2.18 13.83
N PHE A 492 -10.22 -0.98 14.15
CA PHE A 492 -10.84 -0.71 15.43
C PHE A 492 -11.86 0.42 15.38
N THR A 493 -12.63 0.55 16.45
CA THR A 493 -13.51 1.69 16.70
C THR A 493 -13.28 2.23 18.11
N ASN A 494 -13.59 3.50 18.32
CA ASN A 494 -13.70 4.10 19.65
C ASN A 494 -15.14 4.63 19.86
N THR A 495 -15.47 5.06 21.07
CA THR A 495 -16.68 5.83 21.34
C THR A 495 -16.39 6.90 22.37
N PHE A 496 -16.81 8.13 22.14
CA PHE A 496 -16.62 9.20 23.11
C PHE A 496 -17.53 9.06 24.34
N GLU A 497 -18.54 8.18 24.29
CA GLU A 497 -19.46 7.93 25.41
C GLU A 497 -18.89 6.96 26.45
N ASP A 498 -17.79 6.26 26.13
CA ASP A 498 -17.04 5.43 27.06
C ASP A 498 -15.54 5.73 26.94
N LEU A 499 -15.05 6.61 27.82
CA LEU A 499 -13.64 7.00 27.91
C LEU A 499 -13.12 6.82 29.35
N HIS A 500 -13.69 5.91 30.12
CA HIS A 500 -13.30 5.71 31.51
C HIS A 500 -11.82 5.30 31.61
N GLY A 501 -11.03 6.06 32.39
CA GLY A 501 -9.58 5.86 32.50
C GLY A 501 -8.73 6.50 31.39
N MET A 502 -9.32 6.93 30.27
CA MET A 502 -8.60 7.62 29.19
C MET A 502 -8.37 9.09 29.54
N ALA A 503 -7.19 9.63 29.24
CA ALA A 503 -6.85 11.04 29.45
C ALA A 503 -7.57 11.97 28.44
N GLN A 504 -7.65 11.54 27.18
CA GLN A 504 -8.28 12.25 26.08
C GLN A 504 -8.87 11.26 25.06
N LEU A 505 -9.79 11.74 24.22
CA LEU A 505 -10.30 10.96 23.09
C LEU A 505 -9.15 10.70 22.08
N PRO A 506 -8.99 9.48 21.52
CA PRO A 506 -7.94 9.19 20.56
C PRO A 506 -8.10 9.96 19.23
N GLY A 507 -7.38 11.09 19.09
CA GLY A 507 -7.32 11.89 17.87
C GLY A 507 -6.17 11.48 16.95
N ILE A 508 -5.00 12.10 17.15
CA ILE A 508 -3.78 11.82 16.36
C ILE A 508 -3.42 10.32 16.32
N ALA A 509 -3.68 9.59 17.41
CA ALA A 509 -3.52 8.13 17.47
C ALA A 509 -4.33 7.43 16.38
N SER A 510 -5.63 7.74 16.26
CA SER A 510 -6.50 7.15 15.23
C SER A 510 -6.09 7.57 13.82
N GLN A 511 -5.66 8.82 13.65
CA GLN A 511 -5.18 9.35 12.36
C GLN A 511 -3.93 8.61 11.88
N ARG A 512 -2.94 8.39 12.76
CA ARG A 512 -1.69 7.70 12.42
C ARG A 512 -1.86 6.20 12.29
N LEU A 513 -2.70 5.56 13.11
CA LEU A 513 -3.03 4.15 12.94
C LEU A 513 -3.73 3.90 11.60
N MET A 514 -4.66 4.77 11.18
CA MET A 514 -5.19 4.69 9.80
C MET A 514 -4.11 4.87 8.75
N ALA A 515 -3.15 5.78 8.94
CA ALA A 515 -2.03 5.94 8.02
C ALA A 515 -1.15 4.68 7.95
N LYS A 516 -1.05 3.92 9.04
CA LYS A 516 -0.44 2.58 9.13
C LYS A 516 -1.29 1.45 8.54
N GLY A 517 -2.38 1.74 7.84
CA GLY A 517 -3.16 0.70 7.15
C GLY A 517 -4.30 0.09 7.98
N TYR A 518 -4.50 0.49 9.24
CA TYR A 518 -5.63 0.01 10.05
C TYR A 518 -6.96 0.56 9.54
N GLY A 519 -8.00 -0.26 9.63
CA GLY A 519 -9.39 0.18 9.53
C GLY A 519 -9.78 0.98 10.76
N PHE A 520 -10.45 2.11 10.59
CA PHE A 520 -11.01 2.88 11.70
C PHE A 520 -12.32 3.55 11.29
N ALA A 521 -13.24 3.62 12.24
CA ALA A 521 -14.34 4.57 12.24
C ALA A 521 -14.76 4.84 13.69
N ALA A 522 -15.34 6.01 13.92
CA ALA A 522 -15.67 6.48 15.24
C ALA A 522 -17.05 5.97 15.71
N GLU A 523 -17.42 6.31 16.95
CA GLU A 523 -18.73 6.02 17.59
C GLU A 523 -19.18 4.54 17.54
N GLY A 524 -18.22 3.62 17.59
CA GLY A 524 -18.48 2.18 17.55
C GLY A 524 -18.83 1.63 16.17
N ASP A 525 -18.65 2.40 15.09
CA ASP A 525 -19.01 2.02 13.72
C ASP A 525 -18.06 0.99 13.11
N TRP A 526 -18.32 -0.27 13.41
CA TRP A 526 -17.51 -1.38 12.96
C TRP A 526 -17.61 -1.66 11.45
N LYS A 527 -18.72 -1.28 10.80
CA LYS A 527 -18.92 -1.50 9.36
C LYS A 527 -18.01 -0.60 8.54
N THR A 528 -17.97 0.69 8.88
CA THR A 528 -17.09 1.65 8.20
C THR A 528 -15.62 1.34 8.51
N ALA A 529 -15.29 0.92 9.73
CA ALA A 529 -13.93 0.49 10.06
C ALA A 529 -13.46 -0.70 9.17
N ALA A 530 -14.33 -1.69 8.95
CA ALA A 530 -14.04 -2.80 8.06
C ALA A 530 -13.88 -2.36 6.60
N LEU A 531 -14.77 -1.48 6.11
CA LEU A 531 -14.70 -0.96 4.74
C LEU A 531 -13.44 -0.12 4.49
N ILE A 532 -13.02 0.72 5.44
CA ILE A 532 -11.74 1.45 5.36
C ILE A 532 -10.58 0.47 5.20
N ARG A 533 -10.56 -0.63 5.96
CA ARG A 533 -9.51 -1.64 5.84
C ARG A 533 -9.49 -2.25 4.44
N ALA A 534 -10.64 -2.68 3.91
CA ALA A 534 -10.72 -3.25 2.56
C ALA A 534 -10.25 -2.24 1.50
N MET A 535 -10.67 -0.98 1.60
CA MET A 535 -10.28 0.07 0.65
C MET A 535 -8.79 0.42 0.75
N LYS A 536 -8.19 0.37 1.95
CA LYS A 536 -6.73 0.50 2.10
C LYS A 536 -5.97 -0.66 1.46
N VAL A 537 -6.50 -1.89 1.53
CA VAL A 537 -5.91 -3.04 0.81
C VAL A 537 -6.03 -2.87 -0.69
N MET A 538 -7.20 -2.47 -1.21
CA MET A 538 -7.40 -2.25 -2.64
C MET A 538 -6.48 -1.15 -3.19
N GLY A 539 -6.36 -0.03 -2.46
CA GLY A 539 -5.54 1.13 -2.85
C GLY A 539 -4.03 0.98 -2.61
N ALA A 540 -3.56 -0.15 -2.08
CA ALA A 540 -2.15 -0.34 -1.74
C ALA A 540 -1.22 -0.17 -2.97
N GLY A 541 -0.18 0.64 -2.84
CA GLY A 541 0.75 0.95 -3.93
C GLY A 541 0.22 1.91 -5.01
N LEU A 542 -1.02 2.42 -4.88
CA LEU A 542 -1.59 3.41 -5.80
C LEU A 542 -1.47 4.83 -5.24
N ALA A 543 -1.27 5.79 -6.13
CA ALA A 543 -1.19 7.21 -5.77
C ALA A 543 -2.53 7.72 -5.24
N GLY A 544 -2.49 8.52 -4.16
CA GLY A 544 -3.66 8.99 -3.42
C GLY A 544 -3.78 8.31 -2.06
N GLY A 545 -4.87 8.56 -1.35
CA GLY A 545 -5.08 8.02 -0.01
C GLY A 545 -6.53 7.60 0.25
N CYS A 546 -6.73 6.92 1.37
CA CYS A 546 -8.03 6.48 1.86
C CYS A 546 -8.19 6.85 3.34
N SER A 547 -9.35 7.41 3.70
CA SER A 547 -9.64 7.96 5.02
C SER A 547 -11.06 7.66 5.46
N PHE A 548 -11.25 7.48 6.76
CA PHE A 548 -12.55 7.71 7.40
C PHE A 548 -12.98 9.16 7.16
N MET A 549 -14.27 9.36 6.91
CA MET A 549 -14.84 10.67 6.58
C MET A 549 -16.30 10.74 6.99
N GLU A 550 -16.76 11.94 7.33
CA GLU A 550 -18.16 12.27 7.56
C GLU A 550 -18.52 13.56 6.83
N ASP A 551 -19.64 13.56 6.11
CA ASP A 551 -20.23 14.76 5.50
C ASP A 551 -20.66 15.75 6.60
N TYR A 552 -19.87 16.78 6.87
CA TYR A 552 -20.01 17.60 8.08
C TYR A 552 -20.92 18.82 7.87
N THR A 553 -20.77 19.54 6.75
CA THR A 553 -21.62 20.70 6.41
C THR A 553 -21.61 21.01 4.92
N TYR A 554 -22.64 21.70 4.44
CA TYR A 554 -22.79 22.08 3.03
C TYR A 554 -22.47 23.56 2.77
N HIS A 555 -22.05 23.83 1.54
CA HIS A 555 -21.95 25.16 0.95
C HIS A 555 -22.92 25.23 -0.25
N PHE A 556 -24.06 25.91 -0.08
CA PHE A 556 -25.15 25.97 -1.07
C PHE A 556 -25.04 27.14 -2.05
N ASP A 557 -23.83 27.62 -2.35
CA ASP A 557 -23.63 28.60 -3.42
C ASP A 557 -24.07 27.99 -4.76
N PRO A 558 -25.04 28.58 -5.48
CA PRO A 558 -25.48 28.08 -6.78
C PRO A 558 -24.35 27.99 -7.83
N ALA A 559 -23.31 28.82 -7.70
CA ALA A 559 -22.16 28.82 -8.59
C ALA A 559 -21.09 27.78 -8.21
N ASN A 560 -21.07 27.35 -6.95
CA ASN A 560 -20.05 26.42 -6.45
C ASN A 560 -20.56 25.56 -5.27
N PRO A 561 -21.53 24.65 -5.50
CA PRO A 561 -22.08 23.83 -4.44
C PRO A 561 -21.05 22.79 -3.97
N MET A 562 -20.80 22.71 -2.67
CA MET A 562 -19.79 21.80 -2.11
C MET A 562 -20.27 21.15 -0.80
N VAL A 563 -19.65 20.02 -0.47
CA VAL A 563 -19.66 19.40 0.86
C VAL A 563 -18.30 19.64 1.52
N LEU A 564 -18.29 20.00 2.79
CA LEU A 564 -17.13 19.93 3.66
C LEU A 564 -17.23 18.64 4.47
N GLY A 565 -16.32 17.69 4.21
CA GLY A 565 -16.16 16.50 5.01
C GLY A 565 -15.04 16.64 6.04
N ALA A 566 -15.28 16.10 7.22
CA ALA A 566 -14.33 16.08 8.33
C ALA A 566 -14.69 14.95 9.29
N HIS A 567 -14.12 14.99 10.49
CA HIS A 567 -14.66 14.34 11.67
C HIS A 567 -14.26 15.17 12.90
N MET A 568 -14.67 14.77 14.12
CA MET A 568 -14.28 15.48 15.34
C MET A 568 -12.77 15.57 15.55
N LEU A 569 -12.02 14.54 15.13
CA LEU A 569 -10.55 14.48 15.15
C LEU A 569 -9.98 13.69 13.96
N GLU A 570 -10.62 12.57 13.62
CA GLU A 570 -9.98 11.39 13.05
C GLU A 570 -10.01 11.33 11.52
N VAL A 571 -9.38 12.31 10.86
CA VAL A 571 -9.16 12.27 9.40
C VAL A 571 -7.75 11.79 9.10
N CYS A 572 -7.61 10.75 8.26
CA CYS A 572 -6.34 10.10 7.95
C CYS A 572 -5.42 11.01 7.10
N PRO A 573 -4.15 11.21 7.50
CA PRO A 573 -3.24 12.14 6.82
C PRO A 573 -2.79 11.66 5.43
N THR A 574 -3.13 10.44 5.01
CA THR A 574 -2.78 9.93 3.66
C THR A 574 -3.45 10.72 2.53
N ILE A 575 -4.48 11.51 2.83
CA ILE A 575 -5.15 12.37 1.84
C ILE A 575 -4.65 13.82 1.90
N ALA A 576 -3.70 14.16 2.78
CA ALA A 576 -3.25 15.53 2.98
C ALA A 576 -2.56 16.11 1.74
N ALA A 577 -2.87 17.37 1.41
CA ALA A 577 -2.24 18.10 0.31
C ALA A 577 -0.83 18.61 0.66
N ALA A 578 -0.55 18.81 1.94
CA ALA A 578 0.68 19.38 2.47
C ALA A 578 1.04 18.72 3.80
N LYS A 579 2.24 19.02 4.34
CA LYS A 579 2.71 18.53 5.65
C LYS A 579 1.67 18.88 6.73
N PRO A 580 1.06 17.89 7.41
CA PRO A 580 0.08 18.16 8.45
C PRO A 580 0.66 18.92 9.64
N ARG A 581 -0.18 19.71 10.31
CA ARG A 581 0.16 20.41 11.56
C ARG A 581 -0.45 19.68 12.76
N VAL A 582 0.33 19.48 13.81
CA VAL A 582 -0.12 18.91 15.09
C VAL A 582 -0.65 20.04 15.95
N GLU A 583 -1.91 19.95 16.35
CA GLU A 583 -2.60 20.97 17.13
C GLU A 583 -3.36 20.35 18.32
N VAL A 584 -3.56 21.16 19.37
CA VAL A 584 -4.35 20.81 20.54
C VAL A 584 -5.46 21.84 20.71
N HIS A 585 -6.70 21.36 20.87
CA HIS A 585 -7.87 22.22 21.01
C HIS A 585 -8.88 21.59 21.95
N HIS A 586 -9.67 22.43 22.63
CA HIS A 586 -10.76 21.95 23.47
C HIS A 586 -11.81 21.19 22.63
N LEU A 587 -12.23 20.04 23.15
CA LEU A 587 -13.37 19.27 22.64
C LEU A 587 -14.31 18.98 23.83
N GLY A 588 -15.50 19.55 23.81
CA GLY A 588 -16.49 19.30 24.87
C GLY A 588 -17.08 17.89 24.84
N ILE A 589 -17.10 17.27 23.65
CA ILE A 589 -17.60 15.91 23.43
C ILE A 589 -16.69 14.90 24.14
N GLY A 590 -17.28 14.01 24.93
CA GLY A 590 -16.57 13.02 25.76
C GLY A 590 -16.04 13.55 27.11
N GLY A 591 -16.06 14.87 27.34
CA GLY A 591 -15.76 15.46 28.65
C GLY A 591 -14.34 15.22 29.17
N LYS A 592 -13.35 15.14 28.27
CA LYS A 592 -11.94 14.87 28.58
C LYS A 592 -11.04 16.09 28.37
N ALA A 593 -9.74 15.91 28.65
CA ALA A 593 -8.72 16.90 28.32
C ALA A 593 -8.70 17.20 26.81
N ALA A 594 -8.18 18.37 26.44
CA ALA A 594 -8.10 18.82 25.05
C ALA A 594 -7.29 17.84 24.19
N PRO A 595 -7.91 17.14 23.22
CA PRO A 595 -7.21 16.15 22.41
C PRO A 595 -6.27 16.77 21.38
N VAL A 596 -5.16 16.08 21.15
CA VAL A 596 -4.24 16.39 20.05
C VAL A 596 -4.72 15.75 18.73
N ARG A 597 -4.61 16.50 17.63
CA ARG A 597 -4.96 16.07 16.27
C ARG A 597 -3.99 16.58 15.21
N LEU A 598 -3.99 15.94 14.05
CA LEU A 598 -3.45 16.48 12.82
C LEU A 598 -4.50 17.33 12.11
N VAL A 599 -4.08 18.51 11.65
CA VAL A 599 -4.88 19.46 10.89
C VAL A 599 -4.22 19.69 9.54
N PHE A 600 -5.01 19.52 8.48
CA PHE A 600 -4.58 19.68 7.08
C PHE A 600 -5.80 19.89 6.16
N ASN A 601 -5.54 20.26 4.90
CA ASN A 601 -6.53 20.20 3.83
C ASN A 601 -6.25 18.96 2.98
N ALA A 602 -7.30 18.26 2.56
CA ALA A 602 -7.17 17.14 1.63
C ALA A 602 -6.72 17.62 0.24
N LYS A 603 -5.99 16.76 -0.48
CA LYS A 603 -5.53 17.00 -1.85
C LYS A 603 -6.71 17.06 -2.81
N ALA A 604 -6.72 18.02 -3.74
CA ALA A 604 -7.72 18.06 -4.80
C ALA A 604 -7.54 16.91 -5.82
N GLY A 605 -8.64 16.45 -6.40
CA GLY A 605 -8.64 15.39 -7.41
C GLY A 605 -9.91 14.55 -7.42
N PRO A 606 -10.05 13.62 -8.39
CA PRO A 606 -11.11 12.62 -8.38
C PRO A 606 -11.06 11.77 -7.11
N ALA A 607 -12.22 11.45 -6.56
CA ALA A 607 -12.37 10.65 -5.37
C ALA A 607 -13.74 9.94 -5.36
N LEU A 608 -13.99 9.15 -4.33
CA LEU A 608 -15.30 8.59 -4.04
C LEU A 608 -15.53 8.54 -2.53
N ASN A 609 -16.81 8.51 -2.15
CA ASN A 609 -17.28 8.15 -0.82
C ASN A 609 -18.04 6.83 -0.91
N ALA A 610 -17.67 5.85 -0.09
CA ALA A 610 -18.34 4.56 0.00
C ALA A 610 -18.92 4.32 1.41
N SER A 611 -20.05 3.64 1.51
CA SER A 611 -20.71 3.30 2.77
C SER A 611 -21.26 1.88 2.73
N LEU A 612 -20.94 1.07 3.75
CA LEU A 612 -21.44 -0.29 3.91
C LEU A 612 -22.58 -0.31 4.92
N LEU A 613 -23.77 -0.70 4.45
CA LEU A 613 -25.03 -0.63 5.19
C LEU A 613 -25.55 -2.02 5.48
N ASN A 614 -26.11 -2.22 6.66
CA ASN A 614 -26.93 -3.39 6.97
C ASN A 614 -28.41 -3.01 6.76
N MET A 615 -29.05 -3.58 5.74
CA MET A 615 -30.45 -3.32 5.40
C MET A 615 -31.43 -4.23 6.16
N GLY A 616 -30.92 -5.11 7.02
CA GLY A 616 -31.64 -6.14 7.76
C GLY A 616 -31.55 -7.51 7.10
N ASN A 617 -31.95 -7.61 5.83
CA ASN A 617 -31.99 -8.85 5.02
C ASN A 617 -30.78 -9.02 4.08
N HIS A 618 -29.98 -7.98 3.88
CA HIS A 618 -28.74 -8.01 3.09
C HIS A 618 -27.85 -6.82 3.44
N PHE A 619 -26.61 -6.83 2.93
CA PHE A 619 -25.73 -5.68 2.98
C PHE A 619 -25.72 -4.92 1.64
N ARG A 620 -25.69 -3.59 1.73
CA ARG A 620 -25.58 -2.67 0.59
C ARG A 620 -24.29 -1.86 0.68
N LEU A 621 -23.52 -1.85 -0.40
CA LEU A 621 -22.38 -0.97 -0.62
C LEU A 621 -22.84 0.22 -1.50
N LEU A 622 -23.00 1.37 -0.88
CA LEU A 622 -23.38 2.62 -1.56
C LEU A 622 -22.12 3.42 -1.88
N VAL A 623 -21.97 3.84 -3.13
CA VAL A 623 -20.80 4.59 -3.60
C VAL A 623 -21.24 5.86 -4.32
N ASN A 624 -20.63 7.00 -3.97
CA ASN A 624 -20.78 8.24 -4.71
C ASN A 624 -19.43 8.71 -5.25
N THR A 625 -19.32 8.92 -6.57
CA THR A 625 -18.16 9.58 -7.16
C THR A 625 -18.19 11.06 -6.84
N VAL A 626 -17.04 11.62 -6.46
CA VAL A 626 -16.93 13.02 -6.08
C VAL A 626 -15.65 13.62 -6.66
N LYS A 627 -15.62 14.94 -6.79
CA LYS A 627 -14.40 15.68 -7.13
C LYS A 627 -13.98 16.50 -5.92
N THR A 628 -12.88 16.11 -5.29
CA THR A 628 -12.27 16.91 -4.23
C THR A 628 -11.63 18.15 -4.83
N VAL A 629 -11.86 19.29 -4.20
CA VAL A 629 -11.37 20.61 -4.60
C VAL A 629 -10.55 21.21 -3.48
N ASP A 630 -9.68 22.17 -3.82
CA ASP A 630 -8.94 22.91 -2.81
C ASP A 630 -9.88 23.72 -1.91
N ALA A 631 -9.46 23.94 -0.67
CA ALA A 631 -10.20 24.78 0.25
C ALA A 631 -10.35 26.20 -0.35
N PRO A 632 -11.59 26.72 -0.51
CA PRO A 632 -11.81 28.00 -1.21
C PRO A 632 -11.29 29.21 -0.41
N HIS A 633 -11.22 29.08 0.91
CA HIS A 633 -10.76 30.11 1.84
C HIS A 633 -10.03 29.47 3.03
N GLU A 634 -9.18 30.26 3.68
CA GLU A 634 -8.61 29.88 4.97
C GLU A 634 -9.69 29.76 6.05
N MET A 635 -9.52 28.79 6.96
CA MET A 635 -10.45 28.54 8.06
C MET A 635 -9.69 28.49 9.40
N PRO A 636 -9.15 29.63 9.89
CA PRO A 636 -8.26 29.65 11.05
C PRO A 636 -8.92 29.21 12.36
N LYS A 637 -10.27 29.19 12.40
CA LYS A 637 -11.05 28.75 13.57
C LYS A 637 -11.51 27.30 13.48
N LEU A 638 -11.32 26.61 12.36
CA LEU A 638 -11.71 25.22 12.21
C LEU A 638 -10.55 24.33 12.67
N PRO A 639 -10.68 23.61 13.79
CA PRO A 639 -9.53 23.03 14.47
C PRO A 639 -9.26 21.57 14.03
N VAL A 640 -9.82 21.15 12.90
CA VAL A 640 -9.77 19.77 12.38
C VAL A 640 -9.33 19.74 10.92
N ALA A 641 -8.76 18.61 10.50
CA ALA A 641 -8.52 18.32 9.10
C ALA A 641 -9.84 18.16 8.32
N ARG A 642 -9.81 18.44 7.01
CA ARG A 642 -11.01 18.55 6.19
C ARG A 642 -10.76 18.29 4.72
N ALA A 643 -11.80 17.89 4.02
CA ALA A 643 -11.87 17.79 2.57
C ALA A 643 -13.07 18.60 2.05
N PHE A 644 -12.93 19.22 0.88
CA PHE A 644 -14.05 19.82 0.15
C PHE A 644 -14.28 19.01 -1.11
N TRP A 645 -15.53 18.67 -1.41
CA TRP A 645 -15.83 18.03 -2.67
C TRP A 645 -17.14 18.48 -3.29
N GLN A 646 -17.21 18.33 -4.59
CA GLN A 646 -18.40 18.45 -5.40
C GLN A 646 -18.85 17.01 -5.74
N PRO A 647 -20.00 16.54 -5.22
CA PRO A 647 -20.46 15.19 -5.52
C PRO A 647 -21.12 15.14 -6.91
N ASN A 648 -20.92 14.03 -7.61
CA ASN A 648 -21.57 13.79 -8.89
C ASN A 648 -22.99 13.22 -8.69
N PRO A 649 -23.94 13.50 -9.59
CA PRO A 649 -23.80 14.41 -10.75
C PRO A 649 -23.87 15.89 -10.34
N ASP A 650 -24.52 16.17 -9.22
CA ASP A 650 -24.60 17.47 -8.57
C ASP A 650 -25.00 17.29 -7.10
N LEU A 651 -24.78 18.31 -6.26
CA LEU A 651 -25.07 18.26 -4.83
C LEU A 651 -26.51 17.83 -4.50
N LYS A 652 -27.52 18.32 -5.23
CA LYS A 652 -28.92 18.05 -4.90
C LYS A 652 -29.28 16.61 -5.25
N THR A 653 -28.90 16.18 -6.45
CA THR A 653 -29.17 14.83 -6.94
C THR A 653 -28.42 13.79 -6.12
N ALA A 654 -27.13 14.02 -5.83
CA ALA A 654 -26.31 13.11 -5.06
C ALA A 654 -26.85 12.94 -3.62
N CYS A 655 -27.15 14.04 -2.93
CA CYS A 655 -27.72 13.96 -1.58
C CYS A 655 -29.08 13.28 -1.57
N ALA A 656 -29.95 13.58 -2.54
CA ALA A 656 -31.26 12.92 -2.63
C ALA A 656 -31.13 11.42 -2.89
N ALA A 657 -30.25 11.01 -3.82
CA ALA A 657 -29.99 9.60 -4.11
C ALA A 657 -29.41 8.88 -2.88
N TRP A 658 -28.43 9.47 -2.19
CA TRP A 658 -27.84 8.93 -0.97
C TRP A 658 -28.88 8.71 0.13
N ILE A 659 -29.76 9.69 0.35
CA ILE A 659 -30.88 9.59 1.30
C ILE A 659 -31.87 8.50 0.88
N TYR A 660 -32.25 8.43 -0.40
CA TYR A 660 -33.16 7.38 -0.89
C TYR A 660 -32.58 5.97 -0.70
N ALA A 661 -31.25 5.82 -0.84
CA ALA A 661 -30.56 4.55 -0.64
C ALA A 661 -30.34 4.17 0.83
N GLY A 662 -30.58 5.10 1.77
CA GLY A 662 -30.36 4.91 3.20
C GLY A 662 -28.89 5.03 3.62
N GLY A 663 -28.08 5.78 2.86
CA GLY A 663 -26.65 5.95 3.10
C GLY A 663 -26.32 6.52 4.49
N ALA A 664 -25.21 6.05 5.07
CA ALA A 664 -24.73 6.56 6.36
C ALA A 664 -24.12 7.96 6.21
N HIS A 665 -23.95 8.64 7.34
CA HIS A 665 -23.14 9.87 7.44
C HIS A 665 -21.64 9.53 7.44
N HIS A 666 -21.26 8.39 8.00
CA HIS A 666 -19.92 7.83 7.91
C HIS A 666 -19.64 7.22 6.54
N THR A 667 -18.51 7.60 5.97
CA THR A 667 -18.05 7.11 4.68
C THR A 667 -16.58 6.72 4.73
N SER A 668 -16.23 5.80 3.85
CA SER A 668 -14.88 5.53 3.43
C SER A 668 -14.56 6.38 2.21
N TYR A 669 -13.82 7.46 2.42
CA TYR A 669 -13.34 8.36 1.37
C TYR A 669 -12.07 7.78 0.74
N SER A 670 -11.94 7.83 -0.58
CA SER A 670 -10.70 7.44 -1.26
C SER A 670 -10.44 8.18 -2.56
N GLN A 671 -9.16 8.46 -2.81
CA GLN A 671 -8.62 8.98 -4.09
C GLN A 671 -7.92 7.91 -4.93
N ASN A 672 -7.64 6.74 -4.34
CA ASN A 672 -6.83 5.69 -4.95
C ASN A 672 -7.57 4.35 -5.13
N VAL A 673 -8.86 4.31 -4.81
CA VAL A 673 -9.78 3.20 -5.08
C VAL A 673 -10.76 3.62 -6.17
N THR A 674 -11.01 2.75 -7.14
CA THR A 674 -11.93 3.00 -8.26
C THR A 674 -13.32 2.40 -7.97
N THR A 675 -14.33 2.88 -8.69
CA THR A 675 -15.67 2.25 -8.69
C THR A 675 -15.61 0.81 -9.20
N HIS A 676 -14.74 0.50 -10.16
CA HIS A 676 -14.53 -0.85 -10.70
C HIS A 676 -13.96 -1.82 -9.66
N MET A 677 -13.05 -1.36 -8.79
CA MET A 677 -12.57 -2.18 -7.66
C MET A 677 -13.69 -2.49 -6.67
N LEU A 678 -14.51 -1.50 -6.32
CA LEU A 678 -15.65 -1.68 -5.41
C LEU A 678 -16.75 -2.55 -6.01
N ASP A 679 -16.97 -2.47 -7.33
CA ASP A 679 -17.85 -3.35 -8.08
C ASP A 679 -17.38 -4.81 -8.02
N CYS A 680 -16.10 -5.06 -8.31
CA CYS A 680 -15.51 -6.39 -8.16
C CYS A 680 -15.63 -6.90 -6.71
N PHE A 681 -15.45 -6.02 -5.73
CA PHE A 681 -15.55 -6.37 -4.31
C PHE A 681 -16.99 -6.69 -3.88
N ALA A 682 -17.98 -5.92 -4.34
CA ALA A 682 -19.39 -6.17 -4.11
C ALA A 682 -19.83 -7.50 -4.73
N ASP A 683 -19.38 -7.79 -5.96
CA ASP A 683 -19.63 -9.07 -6.63
C ASP A 683 -19.03 -10.26 -5.87
N ILE A 684 -17.79 -10.13 -5.37
CA ILE A 684 -17.11 -11.17 -4.59
C ILE A 684 -17.84 -11.43 -3.27
N SER A 685 -18.17 -10.37 -2.54
CA SER A 685 -18.84 -10.42 -1.25
C SER A 685 -20.36 -10.64 -1.34
N ARG A 686 -20.91 -10.63 -2.57
CA ARG A 686 -22.35 -10.69 -2.86
C ARG A 686 -23.16 -9.61 -2.14
N CYS A 687 -22.59 -8.41 -2.00
CA CYS A 687 -23.30 -7.22 -1.57
C CYS A 687 -24.03 -6.58 -2.75
N GLU A 688 -25.13 -5.90 -2.46
CA GLU A 688 -25.71 -4.98 -3.44
C GLU A 688 -24.78 -3.78 -3.62
N LEU A 689 -24.32 -3.48 -4.84
CA LEU A 689 -23.68 -2.22 -5.16
C LEU A 689 -24.71 -1.22 -5.69
N VAL A 690 -24.71 -0.02 -5.12
CA VAL A 690 -25.48 1.12 -5.63
C VAL A 690 -24.53 2.27 -5.92
N LEU A 691 -24.48 2.73 -7.18
CA LEU A 691 -23.58 3.78 -7.64
C LEU A 691 -24.34 5.10 -7.87
N ILE A 692 -23.79 6.19 -7.35
CA ILE A 692 -24.21 7.57 -7.60
C ILE A 692 -23.05 8.28 -8.31
N ASP A 693 -23.25 8.64 -9.56
CA ASP A 693 -22.25 9.22 -10.46
C ASP A 693 -22.88 10.25 -11.43
N GLU A 694 -22.09 10.68 -12.41
CA GLU A 694 -22.48 11.65 -13.43
C GLU A 694 -23.72 11.24 -14.25
N GLN A 695 -24.05 9.94 -14.32
CA GLN A 695 -25.16 9.41 -15.10
C GLN A 695 -26.44 9.21 -14.29
N THR A 696 -26.37 9.45 -12.98
CA THR A 696 -27.45 9.13 -12.05
C THR A 696 -28.71 9.96 -12.29
N GLN A 697 -29.83 9.28 -12.50
CA GLN A 697 -31.16 9.88 -12.60
C GLN A 697 -32.06 9.34 -11.49
N LEU A 698 -32.56 10.22 -10.61
CA LEU A 698 -33.33 9.82 -9.41
C LEU A 698 -34.53 8.90 -9.69
N SER A 699 -35.20 9.08 -10.83
CA SER A 699 -36.35 8.26 -11.21
C SER A 699 -35.96 6.80 -11.53
N GLN A 700 -34.82 6.62 -12.17
CA GLN A 700 -34.26 5.31 -12.51
C GLN A 700 -33.58 4.68 -11.28
N PHE A 701 -32.77 5.45 -10.57
CA PHE A 701 -32.10 5.04 -9.32
C PHE A 701 -33.09 4.46 -8.30
N ARG A 702 -34.24 5.12 -8.08
CA ARG A 702 -35.27 4.61 -7.16
C ARG A 702 -35.95 3.32 -7.63
N LYS A 703 -35.98 3.06 -8.95
CA LYS A 703 -36.48 1.77 -9.46
C LYS A 703 -35.45 0.67 -9.22
N GLU A 704 -34.17 0.96 -9.46
CA GLU A 704 -33.06 0.04 -9.19
C GLU A 704 -33.06 -0.40 -7.73
N LEU A 705 -33.16 0.54 -6.77
CA LEU A 705 -33.28 0.19 -5.35
C LEU A 705 -34.44 -0.79 -5.07
N ARG A 706 -35.59 -0.63 -5.73
CA ARG A 706 -36.76 -1.51 -5.54
C ARG A 706 -36.57 -2.88 -6.18
N TRP A 707 -35.90 -2.94 -7.33
CA TRP A 707 -35.61 -4.19 -8.01
C TRP A 707 -34.56 -4.98 -7.24
N ASN A 708 -33.51 -4.30 -6.79
CA ASN A 708 -32.44 -4.89 -6.01
C ASN A 708 -32.92 -5.39 -4.65
N GLU A 709 -33.80 -4.65 -3.97
CA GLU A 709 -34.40 -5.11 -2.69
C GLU A 709 -35.02 -6.51 -2.82
N GLN A 710 -35.67 -6.81 -3.96
CA GLN A 710 -36.24 -8.13 -4.21
C GLN A 710 -35.19 -9.17 -4.63
N ALA A 711 -34.13 -8.75 -5.32
CA ALA A 711 -33.09 -9.64 -5.83
C ALA A 711 -32.08 -10.06 -4.75
N TYR A 712 -31.78 -9.18 -3.79
CA TYR A 712 -30.78 -9.39 -2.75
C TYR A 712 -31.36 -9.81 -1.40
N ALA A 713 -32.68 -9.70 -1.18
CA ALA A 713 -33.32 -10.18 0.04
C ALA A 713 -33.02 -11.66 0.27
N ARG A 714 -32.35 -11.98 1.39
CA ARG A 714 -32.04 -13.35 1.83
C ARG A 714 -32.88 -13.77 3.03
#